data_AF-A0A485L1T5-F1
#
_entry.id   AF-A0A485L1T5-F1
#
_cell.length_a   1.000
_cell.length_b   1.000
_cell.length_c   1.000
_cell.angle_alpha   90.00
_cell.angle_beta   90.00
_cell.angle_gamma   90.00
#
_symmetry.space_group_name_H-M   'P 1'
#
loop_
_entity.id
_entity.type
_entity.pdbx_description
1 polymer ?
#
loop_
_entity_poly.entity_id
_entity_poly.type
_entity_poly.pdbx_seq_one_letter_code
_entity_poly.pdbx_strand_id
1 'polypeptide(L)'
;MSQLNHALAAMAVDTDAAGAEHREGSPKMLKEDQVDILTRMLSLETPGLTAKMARYLNDDEHSAAFLSLITLVEPSLADDVHSFIRDGPSHAHVKGHKVPREDTVVTDDLMRSFRATMVLTGDDSSDAIISLLESKARLIVKCIFPIFQSNARGNLRHGCKLIDKLLRFHLDDVYHVIGVNSRTCGRYMQSMLEHIEHAPVADLFLTTICKPHNAALLRVYKCPAPTKIMFYRSLADVQIVLLLAQHVCDASYSEDHAIAAADVLLELLDRLAADDYGSIVLDPVGHSTQLLESLFTTALTPESKHNQAFLTPPSGRRTAAIRSLLGLLHKCALAEVAGPPTSPYQSFGSTVINMVPNQLAPAKAFVFARVQAHLPEILAYLQKQFHLQQASAAAGFGVKHTAYTVPHPFTEFRLLLVQVLVALVEQSPGAHLHAFSVDLWRVLAAWFVQYPHTNLYHHAFYRLVFLALRTNDAAILKPMLQQVKLVTTLVDLYRKDPEISSRGYILQCCNAIRLQAATLPPDAFLRSFLQSHATWRSFEHELRDTTCASVVKGLGIPVPTMMRMPMMGGPPSPAAAALLDDSVAAAPPGSEIDLGSEFAWKLGFVDDEEYEAPPGEHGGGGSSASKKKKKKNKGKKKVSMEGSADGSIDGDDDDEDTSDEMPKASGDDEGSSDVPKEKKKKRKKQKK
;
A
#
# COMPACT_ATOMS: atom_id res chain seq x y z
N MET A 1 4.32 -49.69 29.76
CA MET A 1 5.57 -49.64 30.57
C MET A 1 6.65 -50.62 30.12
N SER A 2 6.34 -51.81 29.62
CA SER A 2 7.35 -52.81 29.19
C SER A 2 8.16 -52.41 27.93
N GLN A 3 7.55 -51.76 26.93
CA GLN A 3 8.24 -51.36 25.69
C GLN A 3 9.15 -50.12 25.84
N LEU A 4 8.82 -49.21 26.77
CA LEU A 4 9.65 -48.04 27.10
C LEU A 4 10.98 -48.47 27.76
N ASN A 5 10.92 -49.47 28.64
CA ASN A 5 12.11 -50.06 29.26
C ASN A 5 12.97 -50.82 28.23
N HIS A 6 12.35 -51.42 27.21
CA HIS A 6 13.08 -52.12 26.16
C HIS A 6 13.78 -51.16 25.19
N ALA A 7 13.17 -50.00 24.90
CA ALA A 7 13.80 -48.94 24.12
C ALA A 7 14.89 -48.20 24.90
N LEU A 8 14.73 -48.03 26.22
CA LEU A 8 15.76 -47.47 27.11
C LEU A 8 16.95 -48.43 27.32
N ALA A 9 16.71 -49.74 27.34
CA ALA A 9 17.77 -50.75 27.45
C ALA A 9 18.65 -50.84 26.20
N ALA A 10 18.09 -50.59 25.01
CA ALA A 10 18.88 -50.49 23.77
C ALA A 10 19.77 -49.23 23.69
N MET A 11 19.56 -48.25 24.58
CA MET A 11 20.41 -47.05 24.71
C MET A 11 21.51 -47.19 25.77
N ALA A 12 21.61 -48.33 26.45
CA ALA A 12 22.72 -48.63 27.35
C ALA A 12 23.85 -49.27 26.52
N VAL A 13 24.71 -48.44 25.95
CA VAL A 13 26.05 -48.88 25.54
C VAL A 13 26.85 -49.06 26.84
N ASP A 14 27.39 -50.26 27.05
CA ASP A 14 28.27 -50.59 28.17
C ASP A 14 29.46 -49.63 28.20
N THR A 15 29.46 -48.73 29.17
CA THR A 15 30.65 -48.00 29.61
C THR A 15 31.07 -48.56 30.97
N ASP A 16 31.72 -49.71 30.97
CA ASP A 16 32.61 -50.13 32.05
C ASP A 16 33.62 -51.16 31.55
N ALA A 17 34.76 -50.66 31.09
CA ALA A 17 36.01 -51.41 31.10
C ALA A 17 37.14 -50.43 31.43
N ALA A 18 37.54 -50.45 32.70
CA ALA A 18 38.74 -49.78 33.17
C ALA A 18 39.98 -50.33 32.45
N GLY A 19 40.70 -49.46 31.76
CA GLY A 19 41.97 -49.75 31.11
C GLY A 19 42.46 -48.50 30.40
N ALA A 20 43.38 -47.78 31.04
CA ALA A 20 43.97 -46.56 30.52
C ALA A 20 44.68 -46.82 29.19
N GLU A 21 44.26 -46.10 28.14
CA GLU A 21 45.11 -45.57 27.06
C GLU A 21 44.26 -44.66 26.17
N HIS A 22 44.81 -43.49 25.82
CA HIS A 22 44.22 -42.51 24.92
C HIS A 22 43.65 -43.18 23.65
N ARG A 23 42.32 -43.09 23.44
CA ARG A 23 41.68 -43.46 22.17
C ARG A 23 40.83 -42.34 21.62
N GLU A 24 41.06 -42.14 20.33
CA GLU A 24 40.42 -41.23 19.40
C GLU A 24 38.89 -41.37 19.38
N GLY A 25 38.24 -40.34 18.84
CA GLY A 25 36.80 -40.05 18.95
C GLY A 25 35.85 -41.23 18.74
N SER A 26 34.74 -41.19 19.48
CA SER A 26 33.61 -42.09 19.33
C SER A 26 33.23 -42.28 17.85
N PRO A 27 32.96 -43.51 17.39
CA PRO A 27 32.63 -43.79 15.99
C PRO A 27 31.41 -42.94 15.59
N LYS A 28 31.56 -42.14 14.52
CA LYS A 28 30.44 -41.39 13.93
C LYS A 28 29.36 -42.40 13.51
N MET A 29 28.17 -42.28 14.08
CA MET A 29 27.01 -43.05 13.64
C MET A 29 26.74 -42.82 12.15
N LEU A 30 26.29 -43.87 11.44
CA LEU A 30 25.90 -43.72 10.04
C LEU A 30 24.62 -42.87 9.93
N LYS A 31 24.48 -42.12 8.84
CA LYS A 31 23.32 -41.26 8.58
C LYS A 31 21.99 -42.00 8.67
N GLU A 32 21.97 -43.24 8.18
CA GLU A 32 20.80 -44.12 8.19
C GLU A 32 20.38 -44.46 9.63
N ASP A 33 21.34 -44.78 10.50
CA ASP A 33 21.08 -45.07 11.92
C ASP A 33 20.50 -43.86 12.66
N GLN A 34 20.98 -42.65 12.36
CA GLN A 34 20.46 -41.41 12.95
C GLN A 34 19.01 -41.15 12.54
N VAL A 35 18.69 -41.31 11.25
CA VAL A 35 17.32 -41.13 10.72
C VAL A 35 16.38 -42.19 11.29
N ASP A 36 16.84 -43.43 11.45
CA ASP A 36 16.05 -44.53 12.00
C ASP A 36 15.67 -44.30 13.46
N ILE A 37 16.60 -43.84 14.30
CA ILE A 37 16.31 -43.50 15.71
C ILE A 37 15.26 -42.40 15.79
N LEU A 38 15.43 -41.33 15.02
CA LEU A 38 14.50 -40.20 15.01
C LEU A 38 13.12 -40.61 14.45
N THR A 39 13.09 -41.47 13.45
CA THR A 39 11.84 -42.01 12.87
C THR A 39 11.08 -42.86 13.88
N ARG A 40 11.76 -43.76 14.61
CA ARG A 40 11.14 -44.57 15.67
C ARG A 40 10.57 -43.69 16.78
N MET A 41 11.28 -42.63 17.15
CA MET A 41 10.80 -41.66 18.13
C MET A 41 9.51 -40.96 17.65
N LEU A 42 9.52 -40.44 16.43
CA LEU A 42 8.34 -39.75 15.88
C LEU A 42 7.17 -40.70 15.62
N SER A 43 7.41 -42.01 15.58
CA SER A 43 6.36 -43.03 15.44
C SER A 43 5.61 -43.31 16.74
N LEU A 44 6.09 -42.84 17.89
CA LEU A 44 5.40 -42.97 19.18
C LEU A 44 4.00 -42.31 19.14
N GLU A 45 3.07 -42.83 19.96
CA GLU A 45 1.67 -42.36 20.02
C GLU A 45 1.57 -40.88 20.45
N THR A 46 2.43 -40.47 21.38
CA THR A 46 2.61 -39.07 21.79
C THR A 46 4.11 -38.71 21.76
N PRO A 47 4.64 -38.25 20.61
CA PRO A 47 6.04 -37.86 20.52
C PRO A 47 6.25 -36.58 21.33
N GLY A 48 7.04 -36.66 22.39
CA GLY A 48 7.41 -35.52 23.24
C GLY A 48 8.93 -35.42 23.39
N LEU A 49 9.45 -34.20 23.54
CA LEU A 49 10.88 -33.99 23.74
C LEU A 49 11.26 -34.28 25.20
N THR A 50 11.78 -35.48 25.47
CA THR A 50 12.36 -35.81 26.78
C THR A 50 13.70 -35.09 26.98
N ALA A 51 14.16 -34.92 28.22
CA ALA A 51 15.46 -34.30 28.51
C ALA A 51 16.64 -35.02 27.83
N LYS A 52 16.57 -36.36 27.68
CA LYS A 52 17.57 -37.14 26.95
C LYS A 52 17.56 -36.79 25.45
N MET A 53 16.37 -36.62 24.88
CA MET A 53 16.22 -36.25 23.47
C MET A 53 16.68 -34.82 23.21
N ALA A 54 16.37 -33.88 24.10
CA ALA A 54 16.89 -32.51 24.01
C ALA A 54 18.42 -32.49 24.01
N ARG A 55 19.07 -33.30 24.86
CA ARG A 55 20.54 -33.47 24.85
C ARG A 55 21.05 -34.11 23.56
N TYR A 56 20.34 -35.09 23.01
CA TYR A 56 20.70 -35.74 21.75
C TYR A 56 20.64 -34.75 20.57
N LEU A 57 19.55 -33.97 20.47
CA LEU A 57 19.37 -32.92 19.45
C LEU A 57 20.24 -31.68 19.68
N ASN A 58 20.94 -31.58 20.82
CA ASN A 58 21.90 -30.52 21.05
C ASN A 58 23.22 -30.73 20.27
N ASP A 59 23.40 -31.89 19.64
CA ASP A 59 24.43 -32.08 18.62
C ASP A 59 23.95 -31.54 17.26
N ASP A 60 24.81 -30.85 16.53
CA ASP A 60 24.44 -30.17 15.28
C ASP A 60 24.00 -31.15 14.18
N GLU A 61 24.65 -32.30 14.05
CA GLU A 61 24.30 -33.30 13.03
C GLU A 61 22.97 -33.96 13.35
N HIS A 62 22.72 -34.31 14.62
CA HIS A 62 21.43 -34.88 15.02
C HIS A 62 20.28 -33.88 14.88
N SER A 63 20.52 -32.59 15.18
CA SER A 63 19.55 -31.52 14.96
C SER A 63 19.23 -31.36 13.48
N ALA A 64 20.26 -31.34 12.62
CA ALA A 64 20.08 -31.24 11.17
C ALA A 64 19.37 -32.48 10.60
N ALA A 65 19.70 -33.68 11.07
CA ALA A 65 19.00 -34.92 10.72
C ALA A 65 17.51 -34.85 11.09
N PHE A 66 17.17 -34.33 12.28
CA PHE A 66 15.78 -34.13 12.69
C PHE A 66 15.03 -33.16 11.78
N LEU A 67 15.66 -32.04 11.39
CA LEU A 67 15.06 -31.06 10.49
C LEU A 67 14.93 -31.59 9.05
N SER A 68 15.76 -32.54 8.64
CA SER A 68 15.63 -33.21 7.33
C SER A 68 14.31 -33.98 7.19
N LEU A 69 13.75 -34.48 8.31
CA LEU A 69 12.42 -35.11 8.35
C LEU A 69 11.28 -34.12 8.14
N ILE A 70 11.53 -32.82 8.32
CA ILE A 70 10.55 -31.76 8.06
C ILE A 70 10.66 -31.31 6.60
N THR A 71 11.89 -31.04 6.14
CA THR A 71 12.14 -30.47 4.81
C THR A 71 11.99 -31.49 3.67
N LEU A 72 12.28 -32.77 3.94
CA LEU A 72 12.21 -33.89 2.99
C LEU A 72 12.86 -33.52 1.64
N VAL A 73 14.07 -32.96 1.70
CA VAL A 73 14.79 -32.57 0.49
C VAL A 73 15.45 -33.79 -0.13
N GLU A 74 15.16 -34.02 -1.41
CA GLU A 74 15.77 -35.12 -2.16
C GLU A 74 17.27 -34.86 -2.36
N PRO A 75 18.15 -35.85 -2.11
CA PRO A 75 19.59 -35.70 -2.28
C PRO A 75 19.95 -35.33 -3.73
N SER A 76 20.82 -34.35 -3.88
CA SER A 76 21.39 -33.93 -5.16
C SER A 76 22.84 -34.42 -5.29
N LEU A 77 23.34 -34.59 -6.52
CA LEU A 77 24.74 -35.00 -6.79
C LEU A 77 25.79 -34.05 -6.19
N ALA A 78 25.39 -32.81 -5.88
CA ALA A 78 26.25 -31.78 -5.28
C ALA A 78 26.19 -31.74 -3.74
N ASP A 79 25.37 -32.59 -3.11
CA ASP A 79 25.20 -32.58 -1.65
C ASP A 79 26.33 -33.37 -0.97
N ASP A 80 26.76 -32.91 0.21
CA ASP A 80 27.72 -33.66 1.02
C ASP A 80 27.08 -34.97 1.52
N VAL A 81 27.59 -36.08 1.00
CA VAL A 81 27.13 -37.43 1.33
C VAL A 81 27.28 -37.71 2.84
N HIS A 82 28.17 -37.01 3.55
CA HIS A 82 28.52 -37.31 4.94
C HIS A 82 27.91 -36.39 6.01
N SER A 83 27.35 -35.23 5.66
CA SER A 83 26.72 -34.31 6.64
C SER A 83 25.24 -34.04 6.36
N PHE A 84 24.41 -33.94 7.42
CA PHE A 84 23.04 -33.43 7.30
C PHE A 84 22.97 -31.91 7.37
N ILE A 85 24.03 -31.26 7.84
CA ILE A 85 24.08 -29.81 8.03
C ILE A 85 24.03 -29.14 6.66
N ARG A 86 23.00 -28.30 6.48
CA ARG A 86 22.81 -27.49 5.27
C ARG A 86 23.03 -26.03 5.62
N ASP A 87 23.58 -25.27 4.68
CA ASP A 87 23.69 -23.82 4.77
C ASP A 87 22.62 -23.15 3.90
N GLY A 88 21.35 -23.34 4.24
CA GLY A 88 20.22 -22.72 3.53
C GLY A 88 19.92 -23.33 2.16
N PRO A 89 19.02 -22.69 1.39
CA PRO A 89 18.63 -23.15 0.05
C PRO A 89 19.81 -23.08 -0.92
N SER A 90 20.02 -24.14 -1.71
CA SER A 90 20.98 -24.14 -2.82
C SER A 90 20.44 -23.34 -4.02
N HIS A 91 21.28 -22.44 -4.57
CA HIS A 91 20.95 -21.64 -5.76
C HIS A 91 20.56 -22.49 -6.97
N ALA A 92 21.13 -23.69 -7.12
CA ALA A 92 20.84 -24.60 -8.24
C ALA A 92 19.39 -25.12 -8.23
N HIS A 93 18.77 -25.15 -7.06
CA HIS A 93 17.44 -25.75 -6.84
C HIS A 93 16.37 -24.70 -6.48
N VAL A 94 16.64 -23.41 -6.72
CA VAL A 94 15.63 -22.35 -6.57
C VAL A 94 14.69 -22.33 -7.78
N LYS A 95 15.23 -22.50 -9.00
CA LYS A 95 14.48 -22.48 -10.27
C LYS A 95 14.44 -23.83 -11.00
N GLY A 96 14.72 -24.93 -10.29
CA GLY A 96 14.74 -26.28 -10.87
C GLY A 96 13.34 -26.84 -11.15
N HIS A 97 13.27 -28.03 -11.75
CA HIS A 97 12.01 -28.75 -11.90
C HIS A 97 11.38 -28.94 -10.50
N LYS A 98 10.18 -28.39 -10.29
CA LYS A 98 9.47 -28.50 -9.02
C LYS A 98 8.97 -29.94 -8.85
N VAL A 99 9.42 -30.61 -7.80
CA VAL A 99 8.86 -31.89 -7.38
C VAL A 99 7.44 -31.62 -6.86
N PRO A 100 6.41 -32.33 -7.34
CA PRO A 100 5.05 -32.16 -6.84
C PRO A 100 5.00 -32.37 -5.33
N ARG A 101 4.39 -31.43 -4.60
CA ARG A 101 4.08 -31.58 -3.18
C ARG A 101 2.67 -32.17 -3.07
N GLU A 102 2.57 -33.37 -2.52
CA GLU A 102 1.28 -33.98 -2.23
C GLU A 102 0.72 -33.38 -0.93
N ASP A 103 -0.06 -32.30 -1.06
CA ASP A 103 -0.69 -31.65 0.10
C ASP A 103 -2.06 -32.26 0.47
N THR A 104 -2.58 -33.18 -0.34
CA THR A 104 -3.92 -33.78 -0.17
C THR A 104 -3.92 -35.19 0.39
N VAL A 105 -2.83 -35.95 0.20
CA VAL A 105 -2.70 -37.33 0.69
C VAL A 105 -1.80 -37.32 1.92
N VAL A 106 -2.33 -37.78 3.04
CA VAL A 106 -1.58 -37.88 4.29
C VAL A 106 -0.67 -39.10 4.23
N THR A 107 0.59 -38.89 3.86
CA THR A 107 1.63 -39.92 3.87
C THR A 107 2.25 -40.08 5.27
N ASP A 108 2.88 -41.23 5.54
CA ASP A 108 3.60 -41.45 6.80
C ASP A 108 4.73 -40.43 7.00
N ASP A 109 5.40 -40.03 5.91
CA ASP A 109 6.44 -39.00 5.91
C ASP A 109 5.86 -37.64 6.32
N LEU A 110 4.68 -37.30 5.82
CA LEU A 110 3.99 -36.07 6.18
C LEU A 110 3.52 -36.08 7.65
N MET A 111 3.04 -37.22 8.13
CA MET A 111 2.69 -37.40 9.55
C MET A 111 3.91 -37.26 10.46
N ARG A 112 5.07 -37.81 10.06
CA ARG A 112 6.34 -37.64 10.78
C ARG A 112 6.81 -36.19 10.76
N SER A 113 6.75 -35.54 9.61
CA SER A 113 7.05 -34.11 9.44
C SER A 113 6.17 -33.26 10.37
N PHE A 114 4.85 -33.51 10.40
CA PHE A 114 3.91 -32.82 11.29
C PHE A 114 4.27 -33.02 12.77
N ARG A 115 4.52 -34.26 13.19
CA ARG A 115 4.92 -34.58 14.56
C ARG A 115 6.23 -33.89 14.95
N ALA A 116 7.23 -33.89 14.06
CA ALA A 116 8.49 -33.20 14.27
C ALA A 116 8.29 -31.68 14.43
N THR A 117 7.45 -31.07 13.59
CA THR A 117 7.08 -29.66 13.71
C THR A 117 6.36 -29.39 15.02
N MET A 118 5.41 -30.22 15.45
CA MET A 118 4.68 -30.03 16.70
C MET A 118 5.57 -30.17 17.94
N VAL A 119 6.57 -31.05 17.90
CA VAL A 119 7.58 -31.15 18.98
C VAL A 119 8.35 -29.84 19.17
N LEU A 120 8.73 -29.16 18.08
CA LEU A 120 9.44 -27.88 18.17
C LEU A 120 8.51 -26.68 18.38
N THR A 121 7.28 -26.74 17.87
CA THR A 121 6.37 -25.59 17.79
C THR A 121 5.19 -25.61 18.75
N GLY A 122 4.99 -26.69 19.52
CA GLY A 122 3.89 -26.83 20.48
C GLY A 122 3.85 -25.69 21.51
N ASP A 123 2.64 -25.38 21.97
CA ASP A 123 2.36 -24.30 22.92
C ASP A 123 2.89 -24.64 24.33
N ASP A 124 2.86 -25.92 24.71
CA ASP A 124 3.46 -26.46 25.94
C ASP A 124 4.97 -26.72 25.76
N SER A 125 5.73 -25.66 25.44
CA SER A 125 7.18 -25.75 25.27
C SER A 125 7.86 -25.99 26.63
N SER A 126 8.45 -27.17 26.83
CA SER A 126 9.28 -27.45 28.01
C SER A 126 10.54 -26.57 28.00
N ASP A 127 11.11 -26.30 29.19
CA ASP A 127 12.37 -25.53 29.31
C ASP A 127 13.51 -26.10 28.44
N ALA A 128 13.50 -27.43 28.25
CA ALA A 128 14.46 -28.11 27.39
C ALA A 128 14.30 -27.74 25.90
N ILE A 129 13.07 -27.55 25.42
CA ILE A 129 12.79 -27.09 24.05
C ILE A 129 13.21 -25.63 23.90
N ILE A 130 12.91 -24.79 24.88
CA ILE A 130 13.29 -23.37 24.86
C ILE A 130 14.81 -23.24 24.78
N SER A 131 15.54 -23.96 25.63
CA SER A 131 17.01 -23.97 25.63
C SER A 131 17.60 -24.54 24.32
N LEU A 132 16.97 -25.56 23.74
CA LEU A 132 17.38 -26.10 22.44
C LEU A 132 17.17 -25.07 21.32
N LEU A 133 16.01 -24.41 21.26
CA LEU A 133 15.71 -23.39 20.25
C LEU A 133 16.66 -22.20 20.39
N GLU A 134 16.94 -21.75 21.61
CA GLU A 134 17.88 -20.66 21.88
C GLU A 134 19.30 -21.00 21.42
N SER A 135 19.80 -22.20 21.75
CA SER A 135 21.14 -22.63 21.38
C SER A 135 21.30 -22.98 19.91
N LYS A 136 20.23 -23.40 19.22
CA LYS A 136 20.26 -23.90 17.84
C LYS A 136 19.54 -23.03 16.82
N ALA A 137 18.99 -21.87 17.19
CA ALA A 137 18.18 -21.03 16.31
C ALA A 137 18.83 -20.83 14.92
N ARG A 138 20.11 -20.45 14.88
CA ARG A 138 20.85 -20.22 13.63
C ARG A 138 20.96 -21.48 12.77
N LEU A 139 21.28 -22.62 13.38
CA LEU A 139 21.36 -23.91 12.68
C LEU A 139 20.00 -24.31 12.13
N ILE A 140 18.95 -24.15 12.93
CA ILE A 140 17.57 -24.48 12.54
C ILE A 140 17.17 -23.66 11.32
N VAL A 141 17.42 -22.34 11.31
CA VAL A 141 17.14 -21.47 10.15
C VAL A 141 17.84 -21.99 8.89
N LYS A 142 19.14 -22.31 8.99
CA LYS A 142 19.91 -22.82 7.85
C LYS A 142 19.38 -24.16 7.32
N CYS A 143 18.93 -25.04 8.20
CA CYS A 143 18.49 -26.38 7.83
C CYS A 143 17.01 -26.46 7.43
N ILE A 144 16.15 -25.52 7.86
CA ILE A 144 14.71 -25.53 7.55
C ILE A 144 14.38 -24.82 6.23
N PHE A 145 15.07 -23.72 5.89
CA PHE A 145 14.81 -22.98 4.65
C PHE A 145 14.97 -23.78 3.34
N PRO A 146 15.81 -24.83 3.26
CA PRO A 146 15.77 -25.80 2.17
C PRO A 146 14.37 -26.34 1.82
N ILE A 147 13.39 -26.25 2.72
CA ILE A 147 11.99 -26.57 2.43
C ILE A 147 11.42 -25.78 1.25
N PHE A 148 11.96 -24.62 0.89
CA PHE A 148 11.51 -23.81 -0.25
C PHE A 148 12.18 -24.19 -1.57
N GLN A 149 13.05 -25.20 -1.59
CA GLN A 149 13.69 -25.66 -2.82
C GLN A 149 12.72 -26.43 -3.72
N SER A 150 13.04 -26.49 -5.01
CA SER A 150 12.26 -27.23 -6.01
C SER A 150 12.29 -28.74 -5.78
N ASN A 151 13.35 -29.28 -5.16
CA ASN A 151 13.53 -30.70 -4.82
C ASN A 151 13.09 -31.06 -3.39
N ALA A 152 12.40 -30.14 -2.68
CA ALA A 152 11.87 -30.40 -1.35
C ALA A 152 10.43 -30.93 -1.42
N ARG A 153 10.15 -32.02 -0.71
CA ARG A 153 8.80 -32.60 -0.59
C ARG A 153 8.12 -32.26 0.74
N GLY A 154 8.82 -31.55 1.63
CA GLY A 154 8.28 -31.09 2.90
C GLY A 154 7.07 -30.17 2.72
N ASN A 155 6.11 -30.27 3.64
CA ASN A 155 4.94 -29.41 3.61
C ASN A 155 5.29 -27.98 4.03
N LEU A 156 4.95 -26.99 3.20
CA LEU A 156 5.30 -25.59 3.43
C LEU A 156 4.75 -25.05 4.76
N ARG A 157 3.57 -25.50 5.22
CA ARG A 157 2.99 -25.06 6.51
C ARG A 157 3.87 -25.47 7.69
N HIS A 158 4.50 -26.64 7.61
CA HIS A 158 5.37 -27.15 8.67
C HIS A 158 6.62 -26.29 8.82
N GLY A 159 7.30 -26.01 7.69
CA GLY A 159 8.45 -25.10 7.67
C GLY A 159 8.07 -23.69 8.11
N CYS A 160 6.97 -23.14 7.56
CA CYS A 160 6.54 -21.79 7.89
C CYS A 160 6.20 -21.63 9.38
N LYS A 161 5.54 -22.61 9.99
CA LYS A 161 5.22 -22.57 11.43
C LYS A 161 6.48 -22.54 12.30
N LEU A 162 7.51 -23.30 11.92
CA LEU A 162 8.77 -23.30 12.67
C LEU A 162 9.53 -21.98 12.50
N ILE A 163 9.62 -21.45 11.28
CA ILE A 163 10.28 -20.16 11.04
C ILE A 163 9.52 -19.02 11.73
N ASP A 164 8.19 -19.01 11.70
CA ASP A 164 7.38 -18.03 12.44
C ASP A 164 7.66 -18.07 13.96
N LYS A 165 7.77 -19.26 14.54
CA LYS A 165 8.17 -19.41 15.96
C LYS A 165 9.56 -18.84 16.21
N LEU A 166 10.52 -19.05 15.31
CA LEU A 166 11.86 -18.47 15.43
C LEU A 166 11.85 -16.94 15.26
N LEU A 167 11.03 -16.39 14.36
CA LEU A 167 10.88 -14.93 14.21
C LEU A 167 10.27 -14.29 15.46
N ARG A 168 9.39 -15.01 16.19
CA ARG A 168 8.81 -14.53 17.44
C ARG A 168 9.83 -14.48 18.58
N PHE A 169 10.66 -15.50 18.74
CA PHE A 169 11.49 -15.65 19.94
C PHE A 169 13.00 -15.42 19.72
N HIS A 170 13.48 -15.59 18.48
CA HIS A 170 14.91 -15.57 18.12
C HIS A 170 15.15 -14.74 16.84
N LEU A 171 14.44 -13.62 16.69
CA LEU A 171 14.46 -12.77 15.49
C LEU A 171 15.87 -12.34 15.08
N ASP A 172 16.70 -11.96 16.06
CA ASP A 172 18.08 -11.51 15.83
C ASP A 172 18.93 -12.62 15.20
N ASP A 173 18.80 -13.86 15.68
CA ASP A 173 19.49 -15.02 15.11
C ASP A 173 18.99 -15.36 13.70
N VAL A 174 17.70 -15.19 13.43
CA VAL A 174 17.16 -15.34 12.07
C VAL A 174 17.80 -14.31 11.14
N TYR A 175 17.83 -13.03 11.52
CA TYR A 175 18.45 -11.98 10.72
C TYR A 175 19.97 -12.16 10.56
N HIS A 176 20.65 -12.68 11.58
CA HIS A 176 22.06 -13.05 11.48
C HIS A 176 22.34 -14.22 10.54
N VAL A 177 21.33 -14.99 10.14
CA VAL A 177 21.48 -16.04 9.14
C VAL A 177 21.06 -15.55 7.76
N ILE A 178 19.85 -14.98 7.64
CA ILE A 178 19.29 -14.61 6.34
C ILE A 178 19.85 -13.27 5.83
N GLY A 179 20.21 -12.35 6.72
CA GLY A 179 20.55 -10.96 6.42
C GLY A 179 22.03 -10.63 6.49
N VAL A 180 22.93 -11.62 6.50
CA VAL A 180 24.39 -11.40 6.63
C VAL A 180 24.93 -10.47 5.55
N ASN A 181 24.51 -10.70 4.31
CA ASN A 181 24.87 -9.91 3.14
C ASN A 181 23.80 -10.10 2.06
N SER A 182 23.87 -9.29 1.00
CA SER A 182 22.93 -9.33 -0.12
C SER A 182 22.86 -10.70 -0.82
N ARG A 183 23.98 -11.39 -1.00
CA ARG A 183 23.99 -12.74 -1.62
C ARG A 183 23.20 -13.75 -0.79
N THR A 184 23.45 -13.78 0.52
CA THR A 184 22.73 -14.66 1.45
C THR A 184 21.25 -14.26 1.50
N CYS A 185 20.95 -12.97 1.67
CA CYS A 185 19.57 -12.48 1.69
C CYS A 185 18.81 -12.89 0.43
N GLY A 186 19.40 -12.68 -0.76
CA GLY A 186 18.82 -13.10 -2.02
C GLY A 186 18.55 -14.61 -2.07
N ARG A 187 19.51 -15.44 -1.62
CA ARG A 187 19.37 -16.90 -1.58
C ARG A 187 18.15 -17.36 -0.77
N TYR A 188 17.94 -16.78 0.42
CA TYR A 188 16.82 -17.14 1.29
C TYR A 188 15.50 -16.53 0.81
N MET A 189 15.47 -15.22 0.56
CA MET A 189 14.25 -14.50 0.24
C MET A 189 13.68 -14.89 -1.14
N GLN A 190 14.53 -15.08 -2.16
CA GLN A 190 14.06 -15.51 -3.48
C GLN A 190 13.47 -16.93 -3.45
N SER A 191 14.02 -17.83 -2.62
CA SER A 191 13.46 -19.18 -2.49
C SER A 191 12.01 -19.17 -1.99
N MET A 192 11.66 -18.23 -1.11
CA MET A 192 10.28 -18.05 -0.65
C MET A 192 9.38 -17.46 -1.75
N LEU A 193 9.91 -16.51 -2.54
CA LEU A 193 9.16 -15.88 -3.63
C LEU A 193 8.66 -16.89 -4.66
N GLU A 194 9.42 -17.96 -4.93
CA GLU A 194 9.02 -19.04 -5.85
C GLU A 194 7.76 -19.80 -5.42
N HIS A 195 7.30 -19.62 -4.17
CA HIS A 195 6.11 -20.26 -3.58
C HIS A 195 5.13 -19.24 -2.97
N ILE A 196 5.19 -17.97 -3.39
CA ILE A 196 4.42 -16.89 -2.79
C ILE A 196 2.90 -17.06 -2.94
N GLU A 197 2.45 -17.87 -3.90
CA GLU A 197 1.05 -18.28 -4.08
C GLU A 197 0.48 -19.04 -2.88
N HIS A 198 1.34 -19.67 -2.07
CA HIS A 198 0.93 -20.34 -0.86
C HIS A 198 0.80 -19.33 0.28
N ALA A 199 -0.43 -19.12 0.78
CA ALA A 199 -0.71 -18.15 1.85
C ALA A 199 0.25 -18.20 3.07
N PRO A 200 0.63 -19.38 3.62
CA PRO A 200 1.59 -19.44 4.72
C PRO A 200 2.98 -18.89 4.37
N VAL A 201 3.38 -18.96 3.10
CA VAL A 201 4.65 -18.45 2.60
C VAL A 201 4.57 -16.93 2.42
N ALA A 202 3.47 -16.43 1.84
CA ALA A 202 3.21 -15.00 1.74
C ALA A 202 3.21 -14.30 3.11
N ASP A 203 2.49 -14.88 4.08
CA ASP A 203 2.43 -14.36 5.44
C ASP A 203 3.80 -14.36 6.11
N LEU A 204 4.55 -15.46 5.98
CA LEU A 204 5.89 -15.57 6.54
C LEU A 204 6.87 -14.59 5.87
N PHE A 205 6.79 -14.43 4.54
CA PHE A 205 7.62 -13.52 3.78
C PHE A 205 7.43 -12.09 4.30
N LEU A 206 6.18 -11.66 4.42
CA LEU A 206 5.83 -10.34 4.96
C LEU A 206 6.28 -10.20 6.42
N THR A 207 6.10 -11.22 7.25
CA THR A 207 6.46 -11.21 8.69
C THR A 207 7.98 -11.19 8.90
N THR A 208 8.73 -11.79 7.97
CA THR A 208 10.20 -11.78 7.97
C THR A 208 10.74 -10.38 7.71
N ILE A 209 10.05 -9.57 6.88
CA ILE A 209 10.50 -8.21 6.55
C ILE A 209 9.90 -7.17 7.51
N CYS A 210 8.58 -7.21 7.67
CA CYS A 210 7.79 -6.23 8.41
C CYS A 210 7.14 -6.88 9.63
N LYS A 211 7.25 -6.22 10.79
CA LYS A 211 6.58 -6.69 12.01
C LYS A 211 5.06 -6.75 11.81
N PRO A 212 4.36 -7.73 12.41
CA PRO A 212 2.91 -7.84 12.28
C PRO A 212 2.22 -6.62 12.90
N HIS A 213 1.16 -6.11 12.24
CA HIS A 213 0.37 -4.94 12.66
C HIS A 213 -0.56 -5.21 13.86
N ASN A 214 -0.29 -6.26 14.65
CA ASN A 214 -1.06 -6.59 15.84
C ASN A 214 -0.30 -6.12 17.09
N ALA A 215 -0.87 -5.18 17.84
CA ALA A 215 -0.28 -4.61 19.05
C ALA A 215 0.13 -5.66 20.10
N ALA A 216 -0.59 -6.78 20.20
CA ALA A 216 -0.24 -7.88 21.10
C ALA A 216 1.01 -8.63 20.63
N LEU A 217 1.17 -8.81 19.31
CA LEU A 217 2.30 -9.50 18.71
C LEU A 217 3.54 -8.61 18.61
N LEU A 218 3.40 -7.29 18.44
CA LEU A 218 4.53 -6.35 18.34
C LEU A 218 5.52 -6.46 19.52
N ARG A 219 5.04 -6.83 20.71
CA ARG A 219 5.87 -7.01 21.91
C ARG A 219 6.81 -8.21 21.84
N VAL A 220 6.47 -9.19 21.00
CA VAL A 220 7.17 -10.47 20.86
C VAL A 220 8.31 -10.32 19.84
N TYR A 221 8.09 -9.59 18.74
CA TYR A 221 9.10 -9.36 17.69
C TYR A 221 10.09 -8.24 18.07
N LYS A 222 11.03 -8.57 18.95
CA LYS A 222 12.13 -7.67 19.36
C LYS A 222 13.35 -7.89 18.48
N CYS A 223 13.76 -6.84 17.77
CA CYS A 223 15.00 -6.80 16.99
C CYS A 223 15.71 -5.48 17.32
N PRO A 224 17.01 -5.50 17.64
CA PRO A 224 17.81 -4.29 17.74
C PRO A 224 17.77 -3.49 16.43
N ALA A 225 17.77 -2.17 16.52
CA ALA A 225 17.78 -1.30 15.34
C ALA A 225 18.98 -1.57 14.40
N PRO A 226 20.22 -1.78 14.89
CA PRO A 226 21.36 -2.06 14.01
C PRO A 226 21.17 -3.34 13.17
N THR A 227 20.71 -4.44 13.77
CA THR A 227 20.43 -5.70 13.05
C THR A 227 19.37 -5.48 11.97
N LYS A 228 18.29 -4.76 12.30
CA LYS A 228 17.22 -4.47 11.34
C LYS A 228 17.71 -3.63 10.16
N ILE A 229 18.49 -2.59 10.41
CA ILE A 229 19.07 -1.73 9.37
C ILE A 229 19.99 -2.55 8.44
N MET A 230 20.82 -3.44 9.00
CA MET A 230 21.69 -4.31 8.19
C MET A 230 20.88 -5.28 7.31
N PHE A 231 19.80 -5.85 7.85
CA PHE A 231 18.89 -6.69 7.07
C PHE A 231 18.19 -5.89 5.96
N TYR A 232 17.70 -4.68 6.26
CA TYR A 232 17.05 -3.81 5.28
C TYR A 232 18.00 -3.36 4.17
N ARG A 233 19.27 -3.08 4.49
CA ARG A 233 20.32 -2.84 3.48
C ARG A 233 20.52 -4.05 2.57
N SER A 234 20.60 -5.25 3.16
CA SER A 234 20.72 -6.48 2.37
C SER A 234 19.50 -6.72 1.46
N LEU A 235 18.28 -6.38 1.91
CA LEU A 235 17.06 -6.43 1.09
C LEU A 235 17.07 -5.39 -0.05
N ALA A 236 17.55 -4.18 0.23
CA ALA A 236 17.68 -3.10 -0.75
C ALA A 236 18.71 -3.46 -1.83
N ASP A 237 19.87 -4.01 -1.44
CA ASP A 237 20.91 -4.49 -2.36
C ASP A 237 20.41 -5.62 -3.27
N VAL A 238 19.54 -6.48 -2.76
CA VAL A 238 18.85 -7.54 -3.52
C VAL A 238 17.72 -6.98 -4.40
N GLN A 239 17.33 -5.72 -4.19
CA GLN A 239 16.22 -5.06 -4.86
C GLN A 239 14.90 -5.83 -4.70
N ILE A 240 14.58 -6.24 -3.46
CA ILE A 240 13.46 -7.14 -3.18
C ILE A 240 12.11 -6.65 -3.74
N VAL A 241 11.88 -5.32 -3.76
CA VAL A 241 10.67 -4.72 -4.33
C VAL A 241 10.59 -4.90 -5.85
N LEU A 242 11.73 -4.77 -6.55
CA LEU A 242 11.80 -4.98 -8.00
C LEU A 242 11.63 -6.46 -8.34
N LEU A 243 12.24 -7.35 -7.54
CA LEU A 243 12.05 -8.79 -7.69
C LEU A 243 10.57 -9.18 -7.53
N LEU A 244 9.90 -8.71 -6.47
CA LEU A 244 8.46 -8.96 -6.30
C LEU A 244 7.63 -8.50 -7.50
N ALA A 245 7.90 -7.31 -8.03
CA ALA A 245 7.21 -6.83 -9.22
C ALA A 245 7.55 -7.65 -10.48
N GLN A 246 8.76 -8.20 -10.58
CA GLN A 246 9.11 -9.15 -11.62
C GLN A 246 8.27 -10.43 -11.52
N HIS A 247 8.03 -10.96 -10.31
CA HIS A 247 7.14 -12.11 -10.11
C HIS A 247 5.68 -11.83 -10.52
N VAL A 248 5.23 -10.56 -10.42
CA VAL A 248 3.95 -10.13 -10.99
C VAL A 248 3.99 -10.16 -12.52
N CYS A 249 5.08 -9.68 -13.14
CA CYS A 249 5.15 -9.47 -14.59
C CYS A 249 5.55 -10.70 -15.40
N ASP A 250 6.31 -11.63 -14.81
CA ASP A 250 6.93 -12.75 -15.51
C ASP A 250 5.89 -13.78 -15.97
N ALA A 251 5.92 -14.06 -17.28
CA ALA A 251 4.98 -14.96 -17.93
C ALA A 251 5.19 -16.45 -17.55
N SER A 252 6.34 -16.80 -16.98
CA SER A 252 6.68 -18.17 -16.58
C SER A 252 5.90 -18.65 -15.35
N TYR A 253 5.39 -17.74 -14.52
CA TYR A 253 4.57 -18.08 -13.37
C TYR A 253 3.09 -18.29 -13.73
N SER A 254 2.31 -18.87 -12.82
CA SER A 254 0.85 -18.95 -12.97
C SER A 254 0.18 -17.59 -12.71
N GLU A 255 -1.11 -17.48 -13.07
CA GLU A 255 -1.89 -16.29 -12.72
C GLU A 255 -2.07 -16.13 -11.21
N ASP A 256 -2.33 -17.24 -10.49
CA ASP A 256 -2.48 -17.23 -9.03
C ASP A 256 -1.21 -16.72 -8.35
N HIS A 257 -0.04 -17.09 -8.86
CA HIS A 257 1.25 -16.59 -8.39
C HIS A 257 1.40 -15.08 -8.62
N ALA A 258 1.06 -14.59 -9.81
CA ALA A 258 1.14 -13.16 -10.11
C ALA A 258 0.18 -12.33 -9.22
N ILE A 259 -1.02 -12.85 -8.93
CA ILE A 259 -1.98 -12.22 -8.02
C ILE A 259 -1.41 -12.17 -6.60
N ALA A 260 -0.91 -13.29 -6.09
CA ALA A 260 -0.33 -13.37 -4.74
C ALA A 260 0.92 -12.48 -4.61
N ALA A 261 1.79 -12.44 -5.63
CA ALA A 261 2.93 -11.55 -5.66
C ALA A 261 2.51 -10.07 -5.61
N ALA A 262 1.43 -9.69 -6.29
CA ALA A 262 0.91 -8.33 -6.25
C ALA A 262 0.27 -7.98 -4.90
N ASP A 263 -0.42 -8.93 -4.25
CA ASP A 263 -0.93 -8.75 -2.88
C ASP A 263 0.21 -8.52 -1.89
N VAL A 264 1.24 -9.37 -1.94
CA VAL A 264 2.44 -9.24 -1.10
C VAL A 264 3.18 -7.93 -1.39
N LEU A 265 3.31 -7.53 -2.66
CA LEU A 265 3.93 -6.27 -3.02
C LEU A 265 3.18 -5.07 -2.42
N LEU A 266 1.85 -5.03 -2.56
CA LEU A 266 1.03 -3.93 -2.03
C LEU A 266 1.05 -3.86 -0.51
N GLU A 267 0.95 -5.01 0.16
CA GLU A 267 1.04 -5.09 1.61
C GLU A 267 2.44 -4.71 2.10
N LEU A 268 3.50 -5.16 1.43
CA LEU A 268 4.87 -4.79 1.75
C LEU A 268 5.09 -3.29 1.63
N LEU A 269 4.60 -2.66 0.55
CA LEU A 269 4.67 -1.22 0.35
C LEU A 269 3.94 -0.47 1.47
N ASP A 270 2.76 -0.94 1.88
CA ASP A 270 2.00 -0.32 2.96
C ASP A 270 2.74 -0.39 4.29
N ARG A 271 3.26 -1.57 4.66
CA ARG A 271 3.98 -1.76 5.91
C ARG A 271 5.30 -1.00 5.95
N LEU A 272 6.05 -0.96 4.84
CA LEU A 272 7.30 -0.21 4.75
C LEU A 272 7.07 1.30 4.73
N ALA A 273 5.96 1.78 4.15
CA ALA A 273 5.61 3.19 4.15
C ALA A 273 5.45 3.74 5.57
N ALA A 274 5.02 2.90 6.52
CA ALA A 274 4.83 3.24 7.92
C ALA A 274 6.03 2.90 8.85
N ASP A 275 7.08 2.27 8.33
CA ASP A 275 8.22 1.80 9.12
C ASP A 275 9.34 2.85 9.19
N ASP A 276 9.89 3.15 10.38
CA ASP A 276 10.94 4.17 10.57
C ASP A 276 12.17 3.99 9.65
N TYR A 277 12.49 2.75 9.26
CA TYR A 277 13.62 2.44 8.38
C TYR A 277 13.18 1.97 6.99
N GLY A 278 11.88 2.01 6.69
CA GLY A 278 11.31 1.48 5.44
C GLY A 278 11.86 2.17 4.20
N SER A 279 12.27 3.44 4.30
CA SER A 279 12.91 4.19 3.22
C SER A 279 14.13 3.50 2.62
N ILE A 280 14.89 2.72 3.40
CA ILE A 280 16.06 1.95 2.91
C ILE A 280 15.63 0.95 1.83
N VAL A 281 14.53 0.22 2.06
CA VAL A 281 14.04 -0.82 1.14
C VAL A 281 13.21 -0.21 0.01
N LEU A 282 12.57 0.93 0.25
CA LEU A 282 11.73 1.64 -0.70
C LEU A 282 12.50 2.56 -1.66
N ASP A 283 13.75 2.90 -1.36
CA ASP A 283 14.59 3.78 -2.19
C ASP A 283 14.56 3.42 -3.69
N PRO A 284 14.66 2.13 -4.10
CA PRO A 284 14.57 1.74 -5.50
C PRO A 284 13.30 2.18 -6.25
N VAL A 285 12.17 2.39 -5.54
CA VAL A 285 10.92 2.85 -6.15
C VAL A 285 11.03 4.30 -6.65
N GLY A 286 11.90 5.10 -6.02
CA GLY A 286 12.12 6.51 -6.36
C GLY A 286 12.99 6.75 -7.59
N HIS A 287 13.65 5.72 -8.14
CA HIS A 287 14.56 5.86 -9.28
C HIS A 287 14.54 4.71 -10.30
N SER A 288 14.00 3.53 -9.97
CA SER A 288 13.89 2.41 -10.91
C SER A 288 12.79 2.64 -11.94
N THR A 289 13.19 2.89 -13.19
CA THR A 289 12.26 2.94 -14.33
C THR A 289 11.73 1.56 -14.68
N GLN A 290 12.58 0.53 -14.59
CA GLN A 290 12.25 -0.84 -14.96
C GLN A 290 11.01 -1.36 -14.24
N LEU A 291 10.85 -1.03 -12.96
CA LEU A 291 9.69 -1.42 -12.14
C LEU A 291 8.37 -0.98 -12.77
N LEU A 292 8.25 0.32 -13.04
CA LEU A 292 7.01 0.93 -13.53
C LEU A 292 6.72 0.53 -14.98
N GLU A 293 7.76 0.50 -15.82
CA GLU A 293 7.67 0.08 -17.23
C GLU A 293 7.20 -1.37 -17.36
N SER A 294 7.72 -2.27 -16.52
CA SER A 294 7.35 -3.70 -16.55
C SER A 294 5.88 -3.90 -16.14
N LEU A 295 5.45 -3.26 -15.05
CA LEU A 295 4.05 -3.31 -14.61
C LEU A 295 3.10 -2.72 -15.67
N PHE A 296 3.50 -1.60 -16.27
CA PHE A 296 2.70 -0.92 -17.28
C PHE A 296 2.56 -1.76 -18.56
N THR A 297 3.69 -2.24 -19.07
CA THR A 297 3.74 -3.10 -20.27
C THR A 297 2.93 -4.37 -20.04
N THR A 298 3.06 -5.00 -18.87
CA THR A 298 2.27 -6.19 -18.50
C THR A 298 0.78 -5.88 -18.46
N ALA A 299 0.37 -4.75 -17.88
CA ALA A 299 -1.03 -4.37 -17.78
C ALA A 299 -1.66 -4.11 -19.16
N LEU A 300 -1.02 -3.31 -20.02
CA LEU A 300 -1.63 -2.85 -21.27
C LEU A 300 -1.43 -3.78 -22.47
N THR A 301 -0.44 -4.68 -22.44
CA THR A 301 -0.20 -5.61 -23.55
C THR A 301 -1.20 -6.78 -23.49
N PRO A 302 -2.08 -6.94 -24.48
CA PRO A 302 -2.96 -8.11 -24.54
C PRO A 302 -2.14 -9.37 -24.86
N GLU A 303 -2.60 -10.52 -24.38
CA GLU A 303 -1.91 -11.81 -24.54
C GLU A 303 -1.77 -12.27 -25.99
N SER A 304 -2.67 -11.79 -26.86
CA SER A 304 -2.65 -12.08 -28.28
C SER A 304 -2.71 -10.79 -29.10
N LYS A 305 -2.08 -10.82 -30.28
CA LYS A 305 -2.11 -9.72 -31.25
C LYS A 305 -3.45 -9.57 -31.95
N HIS A 306 -4.38 -10.51 -31.77
CA HIS A 306 -5.71 -10.44 -32.37
C HIS A 306 -6.56 -9.33 -31.72
N ASN A 307 -7.34 -8.61 -32.53
CA ASN A 307 -8.20 -7.53 -32.03
C ASN A 307 -9.21 -8.01 -30.95
N GLN A 308 -9.64 -9.28 -31.00
CA GLN A 308 -10.52 -9.84 -29.97
C GLN A 308 -9.88 -9.91 -28.57
N ALA A 309 -8.54 -9.88 -28.46
CA ALA A 309 -7.84 -9.91 -27.18
C ALA A 309 -8.10 -8.67 -26.30
N PHE A 310 -8.61 -7.57 -26.87
CA PHE A 310 -9.05 -6.40 -26.12
C PHE A 310 -10.44 -6.59 -25.47
N LEU A 311 -11.22 -7.55 -25.98
CA LEU A 311 -12.58 -7.86 -25.53
C LEU A 311 -12.63 -9.06 -24.59
N THR A 312 -11.66 -9.97 -24.69
CA THR A 312 -11.49 -11.07 -23.74
C THR A 312 -11.25 -10.50 -22.33
N PRO A 313 -11.80 -11.12 -21.27
CA PRO A 313 -11.45 -10.77 -19.90
C PRO A 313 -9.93 -10.76 -19.73
N PRO A 314 -9.35 -9.71 -19.12
CA PRO A 314 -7.92 -9.67 -18.87
C PRO A 314 -7.55 -10.75 -17.85
N SER A 315 -6.41 -11.40 -18.04
CA SER A 315 -5.89 -12.37 -17.08
C SER A 315 -5.63 -11.74 -15.71
N GLY A 316 -5.58 -12.61 -14.70
CA GLY A 316 -5.24 -12.24 -13.32
C GLY A 316 -3.94 -11.44 -13.25
N ARG A 317 -2.93 -11.81 -14.05
CA ARG A 317 -1.65 -11.11 -14.15
C ARG A 317 -1.80 -9.65 -14.56
N ARG A 318 -2.58 -9.36 -15.61
CA ARG A 318 -2.77 -7.99 -16.12
C ARG A 318 -3.48 -7.11 -15.10
N THR A 319 -4.48 -7.69 -14.43
CA THR A 319 -5.23 -7.03 -13.36
C THR A 319 -4.34 -6.77 -12.14
N ALA A 320 -3.50 -7.74 -11.76
CA ALA A 320 -2.52 -7.61 -10.70
C ALA A 320 -1.51 -6.48 -10.99
N ALA A 321 -0.98 -6.40 -12.20
CA ALA A 321 -0.02 -5.37 -12.59
C ALA A 321 -0.59 -3.94 -12.52
N ILE A 322 -1.79 -3.70 -13.05
CA ILE A 322 -2.42 -2.37 -12.97
C ILE A 322 -2.85 -2.02 -11.54
N ARG A 323 -3.24 -3.02 -10.74
CA ARG A 323 -3.55 -2.85 -9.32
C ARG A 323 -2.31 -2.45 -8.51
N SER A 324 -1.15 -3.05 -8.79
CA SER A 324 0.12 -2.66 -8.19
C SER A 324 0.51 -1.21 -8.54
N LEU A 325 0.32 -0.80 -9.79
CA LEU A 325 0.54 0.60 -10.22
C LEU A 325 -0.40 1.57 -9.49
N LEU A 326 -1.69 1.26 -9.42
CA LEU A 326 -2.67 2.10 -8.73
C LEU A 326 -2.37 2.21 -7.24
N GLY A 327 -2.00 1.09 -6.59
CA GLY A 327 -1.61 1.08 -5.18
C GLY A 327 -0.37 1.93 -4.93
N LEU A 328 0.65 1.87 -5.80
CA LEU A 328 1.82 2.75 -5.74
C LEU A 328 1.43 4.23 -5.84
N LEU A 329 0.59 4.60 -6.82
CA LEU A 329 0.13 5.99 -7.00
C LEU A 329 -0.63 6.51 -5.77
N HIS A 330 -1.55 5.71 -5.23
CA HIS A 330 -2.31 6.09 -4.04
C HIS A 330 -1.42 6.23 -2.82
N LYS A 331 -0.54 5.25 -2.56
CA LYS A 331 0.31 5.25 -1.37
C LYS A 331 1.36 6.36 -1.42
N CYS A 332 2.00 6.64 -2.55
CA CYS A 332 2.98 7.73 -2.63
C CYS A 332 2.34 9.12 -2.62
N ALA A 333 1.05 9.25 -2.94
CA ALA A 333 0.34 10.52 -2.90
C ALA A 333 0.09 11.05 -1.47
N LEU A 334 0.08 10.17 -0.47
CA LEU A 334 -0.18 10.49 0.93
C LEU A 334 1.08 11.06 1.61
N ALA A 335 0.93 12.13 2.39
CA ALA A 335 2.02 12.66 3.21
C ALA A 335 2.24 11.83 4.50
N GLU A 336 1.15 11.33 5.07
CA GLU A 336 1.13 10.51 6.27
C GLU A 336 0.33 9.24 6.03
N VAL A 337 0.71 8.14 6.68
CA VAL A 337 0.05 6.84 6.61
C VAL A 337 -0.29 6.34 8.01
N ALA A 338 -1.22 5.39 8.09
CA ALA A 338 -1.54 4.74 9.36
C ALA A 338 -0.33 3.90 9.82
N GLY A 339 0.25 4.29 10.95
CA GLY A 339 1.32 3.57 11.61
C GLY A 339 0.83 2.36 12.41
N PRO A 340 1.76 1.55 12.94
CA PRO A 340 1.41 0.43 13.79
C PRO A 340 0.61 0.91 15.02
N PRO A 341 -0.40 0.13 15.47
CA PRO A 341 -1.24 0.51 16.60
C PRO A 341 -0.40 0.64 17.87
N THR A 342 -0.49 1.80 18.52
CA THR A 342 0.26 2.12 19.74
C THR A 342 -0.39 1.55 21.01
N SER A 343 -1.65 1.11 20.94
CA SER A 343 -2.38 0.50 22.05
C SER A 343 -3.24 -0.70 21.60
N PRO A 344 -3.48 -1.68 22.49
CA PRO A 344 -4.47 -2.74 22.24
C PRO A 344 -5.85 -2.12 21.99
N TYR A 345 -6.63 -2.73 21.09
CA TYR A 345 -7.98 -2.29 20.77
C TYR A 345 -8.83 -2.05 22.04
N GLN A 346 -9.35 -0.84 22.20
CA GLN A 346 -10.31 -0.49 23.25
C GLN A 346 -11.72 -0.48 22.64
N SER A 347 -12.56 -1.45 23.03
CA SER A 347 -13.88 -1.69 22.44
C SER A 347 -14.92 -0.57 22.64
N PHE A 348 -14.59 0.48 23.39
CA PHE A 348 -15.51 1.60 23.70
C PHE A 348 -14.85 2.99 23.59
N GLY A 349 -13.66 3.09 22.98
CA GLY A 349 -12.99 4.37 22.70
C GLY A 349 -12.95 4.67 21.21
N SER A 350 -12.87 5.95 20.82
CA SER A 350 -12.52 6.33 19.45
C SER A 350 -11.13 5.75 19.13
N THR A 351 -11.04 4.83 18.18
CA THR A 351 -9.75 4.29 17.73
C THR A 351 -8.91 5.44 17.18
N VAL A 352 -7.95 5.93 17.96
CA VAL A 352 -7.00 6.94 17.49
C VAL A 352 -6.06 6.23 16.53
N ILE A 353 -6.21 6.52 15.23
CA ILE A 353 -5.30 6.03 14.21
C ILE A 353 -3.99 6.81 14.38
N ASN A 354 -2.92 6.10 14.73
CA ASN A 354 -1.60 6.69 14.80
C ASN A 354 -1.15 7.03 13.37
N MET A 355 -1.03 8.31 13.03
CA MET A 355 -0.53 8.75 11.72
C MET A 355 0.98 8.95 11.81
N VAL A 356 1.72 8.38 10.88
CA VAL A 356 3.20 8.49 10.80
C VAL A 356 3.62 9.04 9.44
N PRO A 357 4.79 9.70 9.35
CA PRO A 357 5.32 10.18 8.08
C PRO A 357 5.49 9.04 7.08
N ASN A 358 4.98 9.24 5.86
CA ASN A 358 5.05 8.24 4.81
C ASN A 358 6.44 8.16 4.19
N GLN A 359 7.14 7.03 4.39
CA GLN A 359 8.45 6.79 3.81
C GLN A 359 8.45 6.68 2.27
N LEU A 360 7.30 6.44 1.65
CA LEU A 360 7.15 6.37 0.19
C LEU A 360 6.85 7.73 -0.46
N ALA A 361 6.46 8.74 0.33
CA ALA A 361 6.13 10.08 -0.19
C ALA A 361 7.26 10.72 -1.02
N PRO A 362 8.57 10.55 -0.72
CA PRO A 362 9.65 11.09 -1.55
C PRO A 362 9.63 10.55 -3.00
N ALA A 363 9.14 9.33 -3.22
CA ALA A 363 9.06 8.73 -4.56
C ALA A 363 7.93 9.30 -5.41
N LYS A 364 7.00 10.08 -4.83
CA LYS A 364 5.79 10.59 -5.50
C LYS A 364 6.09 11.26 -6.84
N ALA A 365 6.99 12.23 -6.85
CA ALA A 365 7.28 13.02 -8.05
C ALA A 365 7.79 12.13 -9.20
N PHE A 366 8.67 11.18 -8.89
CA PHE A 366 9.21 10.24 -9.88
C PHE A 366 8.12 9.29 -10.39
N VAL A 367 7.39 8.62 -9.49
CA VAL A 367 6.35 7.64 -9.85
C VAL A 367 5.28 8.29 -10.71
N PHE A 368 4.76 9.45 -10.31
CA PHE A 368 3.73 10.15 -11.08
C PHE A 368 4.24 10.61 -12.45
N ALA A 369 5.45 11.17 -12.54
CA ALA A 369 6.01 11.58 -13.82
C ALA A 369 6.16 10.41 -14.80
N ARG A 370 6.53 9.23 -14.30
CA ARG A 370 6.68 8.02 -15.12
C ARG A 370 5.35 7.44 -15.56
N VAL A 371 4.39 7.26 -14.65
CA VAL A 371 3.07 6.75 -15.04
C VAL A 371 2.35 7.74 -15.96
N GLN A 372 2.51 9.05 -15.75
CA GLN A 372 1.99 10.09 -16.64
C GLN A 372 2.55 9.97 -18.07
N ALA A 373 3.80 9.56 -18.25
CA ALA A 373 4.39 9.42 -19.59
C ALA A 373 3.59 8.46 -20.48
N HIS A 374 2.93 7.47 -19.87
CA HIS A 374 2.08 6.52 -20.57
C HIS A 374 0.59 6.88 -20.60
N LEU A 375 0.21 8.06 -20.13
CA LEU A 375 -1.18 8.54 -20.22
C LEU A 375 -1.77 8.34 -21.63
N PRO A 376 -1.09 8.71 -22.74
CA PRO A 376 -1.61 8.50 -24.09
C PRO A 376 -1.94 7.04 -24.41
N GLU A 377 -1.14 6.09 -23.92
CA GLU A 377 -1.35 4.65 -24.14
C GLU A 377 -2.58 4.14 -23.40
N ILE A 378 -2.82 4.61 -22.16
CA ILE A 378 -4.03 4.29 -21.40
C ILE A 378 -5.27 4.80 -22.14
N LEU A 379 -5.25 6.05 -22.59
CA LEU A 379 -6.40 6.66 -23.29
C LEU A 379 -6.69 5.90 -24.59
N ALA A 380 -5.64 5.61 -25.39
CA ALA A 380 -5.76 4.86 -26.63
C ALA A 380 -6.30 3.44 -26.39
N TYR A 381 -5.87 2.78 -25.32
CA TYR A 381 -6.36 1.45 -24.94
C TYR A 381 -7.87 1.47 -24.66
N LEU A 382 -8.35 2.41 -23.83
CA LEU A 382 -9.77 2.52 -23.47
C LEU A 382 -10.65 2.81 -24.70
N GLN A 383 -10.19 3.72 -25.58
CA GLN A 383 -10.90 4.04 -26.82
C GLN A 383 -10.97 2.83 -27.76
N LYS A 384 -9.83 2.18 -28.01
CA LYS A 384 -9.76 0.99 -28.87
C LYS A 384 -10.65 -0.13 -28.33
N GLN A 385 -10.61 -0.38 -27.03
CA GLN A 385 -11.45 -1.38 -26.40
C GLN A 385 -12.94 -1.08 -26.59
N PHE A 386 -13.36 0.18 -26.41
CA PHE A 386 -14.75 0.58 -26.59
C PHE A 386 -15.21 0.48 -28.05
N HIS A 387 -14.41 0.93 -29.02
CA HIS A 387 -14.77 0.83 -30.44
C HIS A 387 -14.92 -0.63 -30.88
N LEU A 388 -14.02 -1.51 -30.43
CA LEU A 388 -14.14 -2.95 -30.67
C LEU A 388 -15.38 -3.54 -30.00
N GLN A 389 -15.73 -3.09 -28.80
CA GLN A 389 -16.95 -3.53 -28.11
C GLN A 389 -18.20 -3.14 -28.91
N GLN A 390 -18.24 -1.94 -29.48
CA GLN A 390 -19.38 -1.48 -30.28
C GLN A 390 -19.49 -2.19 -31.64
N ALA A 391 -18.34 -2.58 -32.21
CA ALA A 391 -18.29 -3.29 -33.49
C ALA A 391 -18.54 -4.81 -33.37
N SER A 392 -18.42 -5.37 -32.17
CA SER A 392 -18.61 -6.80 -31.93
C SER A 392 -20.08 -7.13 -31.66
N ALA A 393 -20.58 -8.20 -32.29
CA ALA A 393 -21.78 -8.86 -31.78
C ALA A 393 -21.47 -9.47 -30.40
N ALA A 394 -22.47 -9.52 -29.52
CA ALA A 394 -22.41 -9.95 -28.11
C ALA A 394 -22.07 -11.44 -27.89
N ALA A 395 -21.27 -12.07 -28.74
CA ALA A 395 -21.01 -13.49 -28.71
C ALA A 395 -19.81 -13.83 -27.81
N GLY A 396 -20.07 -14.53 -26.70
CA GLY A 396 -19.05 -15.32 -25.97
C GLY A 396 -18.53 -14.76 -24.64
N PHE A 397 -18.77 -13.48 -24.31
CA PHE A 397 -18.21 -12.84 -23.10
C PHE A 397 -19.26 -12.38 -22.08
N GLY A 398 -20.54 -12.65 -22.35
CA GLY A 398 -21.63 -12.13 -21.55
C GLY A 398 -21.69 -12.74 -20.15
N VAL A 399 -22.03 -11.90 -19.16
CA VAL A 399 -22.26 -12.33 -17.77
C VAL A 399 -23.76 -12.28 -17.50
N LYS A 400 -24.31 -13.40 -17.05
CA LYS A 400 -25.71 -13.50 -16.61
C LYS A 400 -25.78 -13.21 -15.12
N HIS A 401 -26.40 -12.09 -14.76
CA HIS A 401 -26.80 -11.79 -13.40
C HIS A 401 -28.19 -12.39 -13.12
N THR A 402 -28.60 -12.33 -11.86
CA THR A 402 -29.93 -12.83 -11.43
C THR A 402 -31.07 -12.13 -12.17
N ALA A 403 -30.97 -10.82 -12.41
CA ALA A 403 -32.05 -10.01 -13.00
C ALA A 403 -31.83 -9.61 -14.46
N TYR A 404 -30.60 -9.66 -14.98
CA TYR A 404 -30.27 -9.19 -16.34
C TYR A 404 -29.01 -9.86 -16.89
N THR A 405 -28.76 -9.72 -18.19
CA THR A 405 -27.53 -10.19 -18.83
C THR A 405 -26.77 -9.03 -19.42
N VAL A 406 -25.46 -8.97 -19.16
CA VAL A 406 -24.57 -7.96 -19.73
C VAL A 406 -23.75 -8.61 -20.84
N PRO A 407 -23.85 -8.16 -22.10
CA PRO A 407 -23.15 -8.79 -23.22
C PRO A 407 -21.62 -8.64 -23.12
N HIS A 408 -21.17 -7.51 -22.58
CA HIS A 408 -19.76 -7.21 -22.33
C HIS A 408 -19.62 -6.68 -20.91
N PRO A 409 -19.20 -7.48 -19.92
CA PRO A 409 -19.14 -7.05 -18.53
C PRO A 409 -18.16 -5.89 -18.33
N PHE A 410 -18.47 -5.01 -17.38
CA PHE A 410 -17.52 -4.00 -16.91
C PHE A 410 -16.55 -4.67 -15.94
N THR A 411 -15.37 -5.04 -16.43
CA THR A 411 -14.34 -5.76 -15.65
C THR A 411 -13.65 -4.87 -14.62
N GLU A 412 -13.14 -5.46 -13.54
CA GLU A 412 -12.27 -4.78 -12.56
C GLU A 412 -11.11 -4.03 -13.23
N PHE A 413 -10.46 -4.63 -14.22
CA PHE A 413 -9.38 -3.99 -14.98
C PHE A 413 -9.77 -2.64 -15.59
N ARG A 414 -10.99 -2.50 -16.12
CA ARG A 414 -11.50 -1.21 -16.64
C ARG A 414 -11.67 -0.19 -15.52
N LEU A 415 -12.18 -0.63 -14.37
CA LEU A 415 -12.30 0.23 -13.19
C LEU A 415 -10.92 0.73 -12.76
N LEU A 416 -9.93 -0.16 -12.66
CA LEU A 416 -8.57 0.17 -12.26
C LEU A 416 -7.91 1.15 -13.24
N LEU A 417 -8.09 0.99 -14.56
CA LEU A 417 -7.60 1.97 -15.54
C LEU A 417 -8.22 3.35 -15.33
N VAL A 418 -9.54 3.42 -15.10
CA VAL A 418 -10.23 4.71 -14.83
C VAL A 418 -9.77 5.30 -13.50
N GLN A 419 -9.51 4.49 -12.48
CA GLN A 419 -8.97 4.95 -11.20
C GLN A 419 -7.52 5.46 -11.33
N VAL A 420 -6.70 4.85 -12.19
CA VAL A 420 -5.37 5.38 -12.54
C VAL A 420 -5.52 6.76 -13.21
N LEU A 421 -6.48 6.93 -14.13
CA LEU A 421 -6.76 8.24 -14.72
C LEU A 421 -7.15 9.27 -13.66
N VAL A 422 -8.03 8.91 -12.72
CA VAL A 422 -8.41 9.79 -11.60
C VAL A 422 -7.16 10.18 -10.80
N ALA A 423 -6.36 9.22 -10.37
CA ALA A 423 -5.17 9.47 -9.56
C ALA A 423 -4.17 10.41 -10.26
N LEU A 424 -3.95 10.23 -11.57
CA LEU A 424 -3.11 11.12 -12.37
C LEU A 424 -3.69 12.54 -12.43
N VAL A 425 -4.95 12.66 -12.86
CA VAL A 425 -5.64 13.94 -13.04
C VAL A 425 -5.67 14.74 -11.73
N GLU A 426 -5.79 14.09 -10.58
CA GLU A 426 -5.77 14.78 -9.27
C GLU A 426 -4.48 15.54 -8.98
N GLN A 427 -3.34 15.13 -9.55
CA GLN A 427 -2.09 15.88 -9.35
C GLN A 427 -2.02 17.14 -10.19
N SER A 428 -2.59 17.13 -11.40
CA SER A 428 -2.59 18.29 -12.29
C SER A 428 -3.81 18.28 -13.24
N PRO A 429 -4.99 18.69 -12.74
CA PRO A 429 -6.23 18.53 -13.49
C PRO A 429 -6.21 19.20 -14.86
N GLY A 430 -5.73 20.45 -14.93
CA GLY A 430 -5.64 21.18 -16.20
C GLY A 430 -4.73 20.50 -17.22
N ALA A 431 -3.51 20.12 -16.82
CA ALA A 431 -2.54 19.55 -17.74
C ALA A 431 -2.98 18.19 -18.32
N HIS A 432 -3.53 17.31 -17.48
CA HIS A 432 -3.89 15.96 -17.93
C HIS A 432 -5.23 15.91 -18.65
N LEU A 433 -6.22 16.71 -18.25
CA LEU A 433 -7.53 16.72 -18.90
C LEU A 433 -7.51 17.33 -20.30
N HIS A 434 -6.50 18.15 -20.65
CA HIS A 434 -6.29 18.57 -22.04
C HIS A 434 -6.00 17.40 -22.99
N ALA A 435 -5.46 16.28 -22.48
CA ALA A 435 -5.24 15.08 -23.27
C ALA A 435 -6.55 14.31 -23.56
N PHE A 436 -7.64 14.63 -22.84
CA PHE A 436 -8.90 13.92 -22.99
C PHE A 436 -9.62 14.39 -24.24
N SER A 437 -9.65 13.52 -25.25
CA SER A 437 -10.40 13.77 -26.47
C SER A 437 -11.91 13.72 -26.24
N VAL A 438 -12.67 14.32 -27.16
CA VAL A 438 -14.13 14.23 -27.20
C VAL A 438 -14.59 12.77 -27.24
N ASP A 439 -13.86 11.94 -27.97
CA ASP A 439 -14.17 10.52 -28.10
C ASP A 439 -13.95 9.76 -26.79
N LEU A 440 -12.91 10.08 -26.02
CA LEU A 440 -12.72 9.51 -24.69
C LEU A 440 -13.86 9.92 -23.73
N TRP A 441 -14.26 11.19 -23.71
CA TRP A 441 -15.41 11.63 -22.92
C TRP A 441 -16.69 10.90 -23.32
N ARG A 442 -16.86 10.60 -24.62
CA ARG A 442 -17.96 9.80 -25.13
C ARG A 442 -17.91 8.36 -24.62
N VAL A 443 -16.74 7.73 -24.59
CA VAL A 443 -16.53 6.38 -24.02
C VAL A 443 -16.96 6.37 -22.55
N LEU A 444 -16.46 7.31 -21.76
CA LEU A 444 -16.74 7.39 -20.32
C LEU A 444 -18.24 7.63 -20.04
N ALA A 445 -18.86 8.56 -20.77
CA ALA A 445 -20.29 8.83 -20.65
C ALA A 445 -21.14 7.63 -21.13
N ALA A 446 -20.74 6.96 -22.21
CA ALA A 446 -21.44 5.77 -22.70
C ALA A 446 -21.40 4.63 -21.68
N TRP A 447 -20.25 4.38 -21.04
CA TRP A 447 -20.14 3.39 -19.96
C TRP A 447 -20.99 3.76 -18.74
N PHE A 448 -21.14 5.05 -18.42
CA PHE A 448 -22.00 5.49 -17.32
C PHE A 448 -23.45 5.05 -17.54
N VAL A 449 -23.93 5.18 -18.79
CA VAL A 449 -25.28 4.77 -19.21
C VAL A 449 -25.40 3.25 -19.36
N GLN A 450 -24.40 2.58 -19.94
CA GLN A 450 -24.41 1.14 -20.24
C GLN A 450 -24.36 0.26 -18.99
N TYR A 451 -23.72 0.74 -17.91
CA TYR A 451 -23.52 -0.03 -16.68
C TYR A 451 -24.15 0.65 -15.47
N PRO A 452 -25.50 0.74 -15.39
CA PRO A 452 -26.21 1.50 -14.36
C PRO A 452 -26.05 0.96 -12.94
N HIS A 453 -25.59 -0.28 -12.77
CA HIS A 453 -25.41 -0.92 -11.46
C HIS A 453 -23.94 -0.91 -10.96
N THR A 454 -23.03 -0.21 -11.64
CA THR A 454 -21.59 -0.19 -11.29
C THR A 454 -21.22 1.07 -10.50
N ASN A 455 -21.64 1.13 -9.23
CA ASN A 455 -21.43 2.29 -8.36
C ASN A 455 -19.95 2.72 -8.25
N LEU A 456 -19.03 1.75 -8.21
CA LEU A 456 -17.59 2.02 -8.17
C LEU A 456 -17.11 2.83 -9.38
N TYR A 457 -17.62 2.48 -10.57
CA TYR A 457 -17.31 3.22 -11.80
C TYR A 457 -17.96 4.59 -11.79
N HIS A 458 -19.24 4.70 -11.40
CA HIS A 458 -19.93 5.99 -11.34
C HIS A 458 -19.27 6.97 -10.39
N HIS A 459 -18.73 6.48 -9.26
CA HIS A 459 -17.92 7.29 -8.37
C HIS A 459 -16.63 7.80 -9.03
N ALA A 460 -15.89 6.93 -9.73
CA ALA A 460 -14.68 7.32 -10.45
C ALA A 460 -14.98 8.31 -11.58
N PHE A 461 -16.06 8.09 -12.32
CA PHE A 461 -16.56 9.01 -13.35
C PHE A 461 -16.94 10.37 -12.77
N TYR A 462 -17.70 10.39 -11.66
CA TYR A 462 -18.04 11.62 -10.94
C TYR A 462 -16.78 12.40 -10.54
N ARG A 463 -15.75 11.72 -10.00
CA ARG A 463 -14.48 12.38 -9.65
C ARG A 463 -13.83 13.04 -10.86
N LEU A 464 -13.78 12.37 -12.02
CA LEU A 464 -13.26 12.98 -13.26
C LEU A 464 -14.07 14.21 -13.70
N VAL A 465 -15.40 14.12 -13.66
CA VAL A 465 -16.29 15.24 -13.99
C VAL A 465 -16.06 16.40 -13.03
N PHE A 466 -15.98 16.13 -11.73
CA PHE A 466 -15.72 17.14 -10.71
C PHE A 466 -14.36 17.82 -10.92
N LEU A 467 -13.29 17.06 -11.16
CA LEU A 467 -11.97 17.61 -11.45
C LEU A 467 -11.97 18.48 -12.72
N ALA A 468 -12.69 18.06 -13.77
CA ALA A 468 -12.87 18.87 -14.98
C ALA A 468 -13.61 20.18 -14.70
N LEU A 469 -14.68 20.14 -13.90
CA LEU A 469 -15.44 21.33 -13.48
C LEU A 469 -14.55 22.32 -12.70
N ARG A 470 -13.70 21.82 -11.80
CA ARG A 470 -12.78 22.65 -11.01
C ARG A 470 -11.71 23.37 -11.84
N THR A 471 -11.40 22.91 -13.07
CA THR A 471 -10.45 23.61 -13.94
C THR A 471 -10.94 24.98 -14.41
N ASN A 472 -12.28 25.17 -14.50
CA ASN A 472 -12.91 26.32 -15.14
C ASN A 472 -12.37 26.62 -16.56
N ASP A 473 -11.86 25.60 -17.27
CA ASP A 473 -11.33 25.78 -18.61
C ASP A 473 -12.36 25.35 -19.68
N ALA A 474 -12.77 26.30 -20.51
CA ALA A 474 -13.68 26.05 -21.62
C ALA A 474 -13.15 25.01 -22.61
N ALA A 475 -11.83 24.89 -22.82
CA ALA A 475 -11.23 23.89 -23.70
C ALA A 475 -11.43 22.46 -23.18
N ILE A 476 -11.50 22.27 -21.86
CA ILE A 476 -11.77 20.99 -21.20
C ILE A 476 -13.28 20.74 -21.11
N LEU A 477 -14.05 21.77 -20.75
CA LEU A 477 -15.48 21.65 -20.51
C LEU A 477 -16.32 21.50 -21.79
N LYS A 478 -15.93 22.12 -22.91
CA LYS A 478 -16.68 22.06 -24.18
C LYS A 478 -16.81 20.63 -24.75
N PRO A 479 -15.72 19.84 -24.87
CA PRO A 479 -15.81 18.44 -25.28
C PRO A 479 -16.84 17.64 -24.48
N MET A 480 -16.79 17.74 -23.16
CA MET A 480 -17.64 16.99 -22.25
C MET A 480 -19.10 17.48 -22.24
N LEU A 481 -19.32 18.78 -22.07
CA LEU A 481 -20.66 19.35 -21.86
C LEU A 481 -21.40 19.60 -23.18
N GLN A 482 -20.74 20.15 -24.19
CA GLN A 482 -21.38 20.52 -25.46
C GLN A 482 -21.35 19.39 -26.50
N GLN A 483 -20.20 18.76 -26.72
CA GLN A 483 -20.04 17.82 -27.82
C GLN A 483 -20.55 16.42 -27.47
N VAL A 484 -20.27 15.94 -26.25
CA VAL A 484 -20.81 14.68 -25.72
C VAL A 484 -22.22 14.85 -25.13
N LYS A 485 -22.68 16.11 -24.96
CA LYS A 485 -24.00 16.44 -24.41
C LYS A 485 -24.26 15.83 -23.03
N LEU A 486 -23.23 15.76 -22.18
CA LEU A 486 -23.30 15.09 -20.89
C LEU A 486 -24.51 15.52 -20.04
N VAL A 487 -24.80 16.83 -19.98
CA VAL A 487 -25.95 17.37 -19.22
C VAL A 487 -27.27 16.82 -19.74
N THR A 488 -27.47 16.80 -21.05
CA THR A 488 -28.69 16.25 -21.65
C THR A 488 -28.81 14.76 -21.33
N THR A 489 -27.73 13.99 -21.51
CA THR A 489 -27.70 12.55 -21.22
C THR A 489 -28.06 12.25 -19.76
N LEU A 490 -27.53 13.02 -18.80
CA LEU A 490 -27.82 12.83 -17.37
C LEU A 490 -29.30 13.13 -17.05
N VAL A 491 -29.84 14.23 -17.56
CA VAL A 491 -31.25 14.61 -17.34
C VAL A 491 -32.21 13.61 -17.98
N ASP A 492 -31.93 13.20 -19.23
CA ASP A 492 -32.76 12.23 -19.93
C ASP A 492 -32.75 10.88 -19.21
N LEU A 493 -31.59 10.43 -18.73
CA LEU A 493 -31.46 9.19 -17.98
C LEU A 493 -32.22 9.24 -16.65
N TYR A 494 -32.13 10.36 -15.93
CA TYR A 494 -32.86 10.58 -14.67
C TYR A 494 -34.38 10.56 -14.84
N ARG A 495 -34.88 11.11 -15.94
CA ARG A 495 -36.32 11.18 -16.23
C ARG A 495 -36.87 9.90 -16.84
N LYS A 496 -36.06 9.18 -17.63
CA LYS A 496 -36.47 7.96 -18.34
C LYS A 496 -36.76 6.80 -17.39
N ASP A 497 -35.95 6.65 -16.35
CA ASP A 497 -36.04 5.52 -15.42
C ASP A 497 -35.92 6.01 -13.95
N PRO A 498 -37.04 6.09 -13.22
CA PRO A 498 -37.05 6.47 -11.81
C PRO A 498 -36.28 5.50 -10.90
N GLU A 499 -36.12 4.23 -11.29
CA GLU A 499 -35.52 3.17 -10.47
C GLU A 499 -34.06 2.88 -10.85
N ILE A 500 -33.49 3.66 -11.77
CA ILE A 500 -32.11 3.45 -12.21
C ILE A 500 -31.13 3.54 -11.03
N SER A 501 -30.29 2.52 -10.87
CA SER A 501 -29.36 2.46 -9.72
C SER A 501 -28.32 3.59 -9.69
N SER A 502 -28.02 4.20 -10.83
CA SER A 502 -27.10 5.34 -10.94
C SER A 502 -27.74 6.70 -10.60
N ARG A 503 -29.03 6.73 -10.23
CA ARG A 503 -29.79 7.98 -9.95
C ARG A 503 -29.09 8.90 -8.96
N GLY A 504 -28.53 8.35 -7.89
CA GLY A 504 -27.77 9.12 -6.90
C GLY A 504 -26.53 9.82 -7.49
N TYR A 505 -25.77 9.12 -8.35
CA TYR A 505 -24.60 9.70 -9.02
C TYR A 505 -24.99 10.72 -10.10
N ILE A 506 -26.15 10.54 -10.76
CA ILE A 506 -26.69 11.56 -11.67
C ILE A 506 -26.97 12.86 -10.90
N LEU A 507 -27.66 12.77 -9.76
CA LEU A 507 -27.94 13.92 -8.90
C LEU A 507 -26.66 14.58 -8.38
N GLN A 508 -25.64 13.79 -8.00
CA GLN A 508 -24.34 14.33 -7.60
C GLN A 508 -23.66 15.10 -8.74
N CYS A 509 -23.61 14.54 -9.96
CA CYS A 509 -23.04 15.22 -11.13
C CYS A 509 -23.78 16.54 -11.42
N CYS A 510 -25.12 16.51 -11.44
CA CYS A 510 -25.92 17.70 -11.69
C CYS A 510 -25.74 18.76 -10.60
N ASN A 511 -25.70 18.37 -9.31
CA ASN A 511 -25.43 19.32 -8.24
C ASN A 511 -24.01 19.90 -8.29
N ALA A 512 -22.99 19.10 -8.63
CA ALA A 512 -21.65 19.62 -8.84
C ALA A 512 -21.58 20.64 -9.98
N ILE A 513 -22.28 20.38 -11.10
CA ILE A 513 -22.40 21.33 -12.23
C ILE A 513 -23.08 22.62 -11.78
N ARG A 514 -24.19 22.52 -11.05
CA ARG A 514 -24.95 23.67 -10.53
C ARG A 514 -24.11 24.52 -9.58
N LEU A 515 -23.51 23.90 -8.58
CA LEU A 515 -22.70 24.57 -7.56
C LEU A 515 -21.45 25.21 -8.18
N GLN A 516 -20.75 24.50 -9.09
CA GLN A 516 -19.62 25.09 -9.80
C GLN A 516 -20.03 26.26 -10.68
N ALA A 517 -21.22 26.24 -11.30
CA ALA A 517 -21.68 27.38 -12.08
C ALA A 517 -21.96 28.61 -11.20
N ALA A 518 -22.40 28.41 -9.95
CA ALA A 518 -22.68 29.48 -8.99
C ALA A 518 -21.40 30.16 -8.47
N THR A 519 -20.26 29.46 -8.43
CA THR A 519 -18.95 30.05 -8.05
C THR A 519 -18.32 30.89 -9.17
N LEU A 520 -18.93 30.93 -10.37
CA LEU A 520 -18.34 31.51 -11.57
C LEU A 520 -19.04 32.81 -12.02
N PRO A 521 -18.31 33.72 -12.67
CA PRO A 521 -18.89 34.95 -13.19
C PRO A 521 -19.89 34.68 -14.34
N PRO A 522 -20.84 35.59 -14.62
CA PRO A 522 -21.86 35.43 -15.66
C PRO A 522 -21.32 35.15 -17.07
N ASP A 523 -20.15 35.69 -17.38
CA ASP A 523 -19.46 35.53 -18.66
C ASP A 523 -18.71 34.19 -18.78
N ALA A 524 -18.55 33.45 -17.67
CA ALA A 524 -17.92 32.14 -17.69
C ALA A 524 -18.66 31.18 -18.61
N PHE A 525 -17.89 30.32 -19.28
CA PHE A 525 -18.42 29.34 -20.23
C PHE A 525 -19.50 28.45 -19.60
N LEU A 526 -19.28 27.92 -18.38
CA LEU A 526 -20.21 27.02 -17.74
C LEU A 526 -21.56 27.70 -17.44
N ARG A 527 -21.53 28.93 -16.90
CA ARG A 527 -22.74 29.68 -16.54
C ARG A 527 -23.55 30.08 -17.78
N SER A 528 -22.89 30.61 -18.80
CA SER A 528 -23.51 30.95 -20.10
C SER A 528 -24.06 29.71 -20.83
N PHE A 529 -23.35 28.58 -20.77
CA PHE A 529 -23.82 27.30 -21.31
C PHE A 529 -25.11 26.84 -20.62
N LEU A 530 -25.17 26.80 -19.29
CA LEU A 530 -26.36 26.36 -18.56
C LEU A 530 -27.56 27.28 -18.78
N GLN A 531 -27.35 28.61 -18.83
CA GLN A 531 -28.42 29.58 -19.14
C GLN A 531 -29.02 29.37 -20.53
N SER A 532 -28.19 29.03 -21.52
CA SER A 532 -28.66 28.77 -22.89
C SER A 532 -29.19 27.34 -23.09
N HIS A 533 -28.97 26.43 -22.14
CA HIS A 533 -29.34 25.01 -22.27
C HIS A 533 -30.79 24.73 -21.83
N ALA A 534 -31.71 24.61 -22.79
CA ALA A 534 -33.15 24.47 -22.54
C ALA A 534 -33.52 23.29 -21.61
N THR A 535 -32.94 22.11 -21.84
CA THR A 535 -33.18 20.92 -21.01
C THR A 535 -32.76 21.14 -19.56
N TRP A 536 -31.67 21.88 -19.33
CA TRP A 536 -31.15 22.17 -17.99
C TRP A 536 -32.10 23.11 -17.25
N ARG A 537 -32.52 24.21 -17.89
CA ARG A 537 -33.48 25.16 -17.29
C ARG A 537 -34.80 24.50 -16.89
N SER A 538 -35.25 23.51 -17.66
CA SER A 538 -36.45 22.73 -17.32
C SER A 538 -36.25 21.77 -16.14
N PHE A 539 -35.01 21.43 -15.82
CA PHE A 539 -34.64 20.41 -14.82
C PHE A 539 -34.12 21.01 -13.52
N GLU A 540 -33.58 22.23 -13.53
CA GLU A 540 -32.93 22.84 -12.37
C GLU A 540 -33.84 22.91 -11.13
N HIS A 541 -35.11 23.26 -11.31
CA HIS A 541 -36.08 23.28 -10.21
C HIS A 541 -36.34 21.88 -9.65
N GLU A 542 -36.55 20.89 -10.53
CA GLU A 542 -36.73 19.48 -10.18
C GLU A 542 -35.52 18.91 -9.42
N LEU A 543 -34.30 19.28 -9.85
CA LEU A 543 -33.05 18.94 -9.18
C LEU A 543 -32.99 19.52 -7.77
N ARG A 544 -33.30 20.81 -7.61
CA ARG A 544 -33.30 21.50 -6.31
C ARG A 544 -34.31 20.86 -5.37
N ASP A 545 -35.55 20.65 -5.80
CA ASP A 545 -36.61 20.04 -4.99
C ASP A 545 -36.22 18.63 -4.51
N THR A 546 -35.71 17.81 -5.43
CA THR A 546 -35.26 16.44 -5.09
C THR A 546 -34.10 16.48 -4.10
N THR A 547 -33.13 17.38 -4.31
CA THR A 547 -31.94 17.50 -3.46
C THR A 547 -32.34 17.98 -2.06
N CYS A 548 -33.18 19.00 -1.95
CA CYS A 548 -33.75 19.46 -0.69
C CYS A 548 -34.44 18.31 0.05
N ALA A 549 -35.31 17.56 -0.62
CA ALA A 549 -36.00 16.42 -0.02
C ALA A 549 -35.03 15.32 0.47
N SER A 550 -33.91 15.12 -0.22
CA SER A 550 -32.90 14.11 0.14
C SER A 550 -31.97 14.52 1.30
N VAL A 551 -31.85 15.81 1.59
CA VAL A 551 -30.99 16.34 2.65
C VAL A 551 -31.71 16.44 4.00
N VAL A 552 -33.05 16.31 4.02
CA VAL A 552 -33.85 16.29 5.25
C VAL A 552 -33.41 15.15 6.17
N LYS A 553 -32.87 15.54 7.33
CA LYS A 553 -32.33 14.60 8.34
C LYS A 553 -33.48 13.75 8.94
N GLY A 554 -33.35 12.42 8.82
CA GLY A 554 -33.88 11.48 9.81
C GLY A 554 -35.34 11.01 9.71
N LEU A 555 -35.96 10.86 8.53
CA LEU A 555 -37.37 10.39 8.43
C LEU A 555 -38.36 11.24 9.27
N GLY A 556 -38.03 12.51 9.58
CA GLY A 556 -38.79 13.37 10.49
C GLY A 556 -38.46 13.21 11.99
N ILE A 557 -37.45 12.41 12.33
CA ILE A 557 -36.92 12.26 13.69
C ILE A 557 -35.61 13.05 13.78
N PRO A 558 -35.51 14.06 14.67
CA PRO A 558 -34.25 14.76 14.92
C PRO A 558 -33.28 13.79 15.58
N VAL A 559 -32.42 13.15 14.77
CA VAL A 559 -31.30 12.36 15.28
C VAL A 559 -30.27 13.35 15.83
N PRO A 560 -29.86 13.24 17.10
CA PRO A 560 -28.77 14.04 17.63
C PRO A 560 -27.52 13.79 16.79
N THR A 561 -27.04 14.81 16.08
CA THR A 561 -25.74 14.80 15.41
C THR A 561 -24.62 14.84 16.46
N MET A 562 -24.48 13.77 17.23
CA MET A 562 -23.30 13.53 18.05
C MET A 562 -22.25 12.79 17.23
N MET A 563 -21.01 13.26 17.35
CA MET A 563 -19.77 12.74 16.75
C MET A 563 -19.48 13.18 15.31
N ARG A 564 -19.08 14.45 15.18
CA ARG A 564 -18.19 14.91 14.10
C ARG A 564 -16.84 14.17 14.23
N MET A 565 -16.57 13.18 13.39
CA MET A 565 -15.25 12.56 13.24
C MET A 565 -14.38 13.41 12.28
N PRO A 566 -13.16 13.81 12.64
CA PRO A 566 -12.27 14.57 11.78
C PRO A 566 -11.51 13.61 10.86
N MET A 567 -12.04 13.35 9.67
CA MET A 567 -11.36 12.51 8.66
C MET A 567 -10.82 13.31 7.46
N MET A 568 -11.13 14.61 7.35
CA MET A 568 -10.65 15.50 6.27
C MET A 568 -10.57 16.93 6.80
N GLY A 569 -9.37 17.43 7.11
CA GLY A 569 -9.06 18.84 7.36
C GLY A 569 -9.77 19.51 8.55
N GLY A 570 -9.01 20.14 9.44
CA GLY A 570 -9.53 20.76 10.68
C GLY A 570 -10.66 21.78 10.47
N PRO A 571 -11.48 22.05 11.50
CA PRO A 571 -12.72 22.81 11.39
C PRO A 571 -12.48 24.32 11.21
N PRO A 572 -13.46 25.07 10.66
CA PRO A 572 -13.55 26.50 10.96
C PRO A 572 -13.77 26.67 12.47
N SER A 573 -13.23 27.76 13.02
CA SER A 573 -13.28 28.12 14.44
C SER A 573 -14.64 27.85 15.11
N PRO A 574 -14.68 27.41 16.39
CA PRO A 574 -15.93 27.24 17.14
C PRO A 574 -16.83 28.49 17.18
N ALA A 575 -16.28 29.68 16.86
CA ALA A 575 -17.07 30.90 16.66
C ALA A 575 -18.00 30.84 15.44
N ALA A 576 -17.65 30.09 14.37
CA ALA A 576 -18.51 29.89 13.20
C ALA A 576 -19.63 28.89 13.48
N ALA A 577 -19.36 27.84 14.27
CA ALA A 577 -20.35 26.83 14.62
C ALA A 577 -21.44 27.35 15.58
N ALA A 578 -21.09 28.26 16.50
CA ALA A 578 -22.05 28.87 17.43
C ALA A 578 -22.94 29.94 16.79
N LEU A 579 -22.53 30.50 15.64
CA LEU A 579 -23.36 31.45 14.86
C LEU A 579 -24.28 30.76 13.84
N LEU A 580 -24.02 29.49 13.51
CA LEU A 580 -24.87 28.70 12.62
C LEU A 580 -26.12 28.16 13.32
N ASP A 581 -26.07 27.90 14.63
CA ASP A 581 -27.19 27.30 15.37
C ASP A 581 -28.39 28.27 15.54
N ASP A 582 -28.12 29.57 15.65
CA ASP A 582 -29.16 30.60 15.81
C ASP A 582 -29.69 31.17 14.47
N SER A 583 -29.10 30.77 13.32
CA SER A 583 -29.47 31.28 11.99
C SER A 583 -30.23 30.29 11.10
N VAL A 584 -30.34 29.00 11.50
CA VAL A 584 -31.14 28.00 10.76
C VAL A 584 -32.64 28.35 10.75
N ALA A 585 -33.12 29.14 11.72
CA ALA A 585 -34.53 29.53 11.80
C ALA A 585 -34.95 30.65 10.81
N ALA A 586 -34.01 31.28 10.10
CA ALA A 586 -34.30 32.45 9.24
C ALA A 586 -33.72 32.33 7.81
N ALA A 587 -33.13 31.20 7.44
CA ALA A 587 -32.57 31.01 6.11
C ALA A 587 -33.70 30.74 5.08
N PRO A 588 -33.63 31.29 3.86
CA PRO A 588 -34.64 31.05 2.84
C PRO A 588 -34.73 29.55 2.50
N PRO A 589 -35.93 29.03 2.17
CA PRO A 589 -36.10 27.64 1.75
C PRO A 589 -35.19 27.34 0.55
N GLY A 590 -34.30 26.35 0.69
CA GLY A 590 -33.31 25.96 -0.33
C GLY A 590 -31.85 26.30 0.00
N SER A 591 -31.59 27.14 1.01
CA SER A 591 -30.22 27.49 1.45
C SER A 591 -29.41 26.29 1.99
N GLU A 592 -30.06 25.20 2.39
CA GLU A 592 -29.43 23.97 2.90
C GLU A 592 -28.66 23.16 1.85
N ILE A 593 -28.86 23.47 0.56
CA ILE A 593 -28.22 22.77 -0.57
C ILE A 593 -27.35 23.68 -1.44
N ASP A 594 -27.29 24.98 -1.13
CA ASP A 594 -26.55 25.99 -1.89
C ASP A 594 -25.12 26.16 -1.35
N LEU A 595 -24.32 27.04 -1.97
CA LEU A 595 -22.93 27.30 -1.53
C LEU A 595 -22.92 27.76 -0.06
N GLY A 596 -21.92 27.31 0.70
CA GLY A 596 -21.84 27.52 2.15
C GLY A 596 -22.66 26.52 3.00
N SER A 597 -23.47 25.65 2.40
CA SER A 597 -24.21 24.60 3.12
C SER A 597 -23.35 23.38 3.48
N GLU A 598 -23.81 22.57 4.44
CA GLU A 598 -23.20 21.26 4.78
C GLU A 598 -23.18 20.31 3.56
N PHE A 599 -24.19 20.40 2.70
CA PHE A 599 -24.28 19.60 1.48
C PHE A 599 -23.20 20.00 0.46
N ALA A 600 -23.04 21.29 0.18
CA ALA A 600 -22.01 21.80 -0.72
C ALA A 600 -20.60 21.46 -0.20
N TRP A 601 -20.38 21.57 1.11
CA TRP A 601 -19.14 21.16 1.76
C TRP A 601 -18.83 19.67 1.53
N LYS A 602 -19.81 18.78 1.73
CA LYS A 602 -19.65 17.33 1.47
C LYS A 602 -19.37 16.98 0.01
N LEU A 603 -19.82 17.81 -0.93
CA LEU A 603 -19.51 17.65 -2.36
C LEU A 603 -18.12 18.19 -2.75
N GLY A 604 -17.40 18.85 -1.83
CA GLY A 604 -16.06 19.38 -2.06
C GLY A 604 -15.97 20.87 -2.36
N PHE A 605 -17.06 21.63 -2.14
CA PHE A 605 -17.07 23.10 -2.24
C PHE A 605 -16.76 23.73 -0.88
N VAL A 606 -15.49 23.66 -0.47
CA VAL A 606 -15.01 24.19 0.82
C VAL A 606 -14.62 25.66 0.64
N ASP A 607 -15.18 26.55 1.45
CA ASP A 607 -14.95 28.00 1.43
C ASP A 607 -15.27 28.69 0.08
N ASP A 608 -15.99 28.02 -0.82
CA ASP A 608 -16.44 28.60 -2.09
C ASP A 608 -17.67 29.50 -1.84
N GLU A 609 -17.58 30.78 -2.22
CA GLU A 609 -18.67 31.77 -2.12
C GLU A 609 -19.40 31.93 -3.47
N GLU A 610 -20.70 32.26 -3.40
CA GLU A 610 -21.49 32.57 -4.60
C GLU A 610 -20.97 33.84 -5.27
N TYR A 611 -20.85 33.83 -6.60
CA TYR A 611 -20.42 35.00 -7.34
C TYR A 611 -21.48 36.10 -7.29
N GLU A 612 -21.23 37.14 -6.50
CA GLU A 612 -21.98 38.39 -6.54
C GLU A 612 -21.57 39.23 -7.75
N ALA A 613 -22.52 39.49 -8.66
CA ALA A 613 -22.26 40.40 -9.77
C ALA A 613 -21.95 41.80 -9.23
N PRO A 614 -20.91 42.49 -9.76
CA PRO A 614 -20.60 43.84 -9.33
C PRO A 614 -21.84 44.73 -9.52
N PRO A 615 -22.17 45.59 -8.53
CA PRO A 615 -23.34 46.45 -8.59
C PRO A 615 -23.20 47.43 -9.76
N GLY A 616 -23.77 47.08 -10.92
CA GLY A 616 -23.64 47.86 -12.14
C GLY A 616 -24.17 47.19 -13.42
N GLU A 617 -24.29 45.86 -13.45
CA GLU A 617 -24.75 45.13 -14.65
C GLU A 617 -26.06 44.35 -14.40
N HIS A 618 -27.13 45.06 -14.07
CA HIS A 618 -28.48 44.82 -14.59
C HIS A 618 -29.40 45.91 -14.07
N GLY A 619 -30.00 46.66 -14.99
CA GLY A 619 -30.96 47.71 -14.67
C GLY A 619 -32.22 47.17 -14.02
N GLY A 620 -32.70 47.89 -13.00
CA GLY A 620 -34.11 47.85 -12.59
C GLY A 620 -34.38 47.49 -11.13
N GLY A 621 -34.22 48.48 -10.24
CA GLY A 621 -35.13 48.71 -9.11
C GLY A 621 -34.99 47.83 -7.86
N GLY A 622 -34.49 48.43 -6.77
CA GLY A 622 -34.66 47.88 -5.42
C GLY A 622 -33.55 48.30 -4.46
N SER A 623 -33.69 49.46 -3.84
CA SER A 623 -32.74 50.04 -2.89
C SER A 623 -32.67 49.29 -1.55
N SER A 624 -31.47 49.10 -0.99
CA SER A 624 -31.26 49.31 0.45
C SER A 624 -29.81 49.68 0.79
N ALA A 625 -29.69 50.73 1.61
CA ALA A 625 -28.53 51.56 1.87
C ALA A 625 -27.31 50.88 2.52
N SER A 626 -26.13 51.14 1.94
CA SER A 626 -24.81 50.88 2.53
C SER A 626 -24.43 51.95 3.58
N LYS A 627 -24.14 51.54 4.83
CA LYS A 627 -23.45 52.39 5.83
C LYS A 627 -21.94 52.13 5.80
N LYS A 628 -21.18 53.04 5.16
CA LYS A 628 -19.72 53.17 5.26
C LYS A 628 -19.30 53.49 6.70
N LYS A 629 -18.48 52.63 7.33
CA LYS A 629 -17.74 52.97 8.57
C LYS A 629 -16.28 53.31 8.25
N LYS A 630 -15.89 54.50 8.70
CA LYS A 630 -14.71 55.28 8.34
C LYS A 630 -13.49 54.83 9.16
N LYS A 631 -12.41 54.45 8.50
CA LYS A 631 -11.08 54.15 9.07
C LYS A 631 -10.44 55.47 9.54
N LYS A 632 -10.11 55.59 10.83
CA LYS A 632 -9.40 56.78 11.40
C LYS A 632 -8.04 56.35 11.94
N ASN A 633 -7.02 56.97 11.38
CA ASN A 633 -5.60 56.80 11.68
C ASN A 633 -5.14 57.93 12.62
N LYS A 634 -4.42 57.62 13.70
CA LYS A 634 -3.64 58.55 14.57
C LYS A 634 -2.88 57.65 15.55
N GLY A 635 -1.59 57.73 15.83
CA GLY A 635 -0.55 58.74 15.63
C GLY A 635 0.35 58.71 16.88
N LYS A 636 1.66 58.44 16.69
CA LYS A 636 2.75 58.35 17.68
C LYS A 636 2.73 59.38 18.82
N LYS A 637 3.17 58.98 20.03
CA LYS A 637 4.12 59.78 20.86
C LYS A 637 4.90 58.92 21.88
N LYS A 638 6.12 59.41 22.18
CA LYS A 638 7.30 58.88 22.90
C LYS A 638 7.27 59.07 24.44
N VAL A 639 7.98 58.15 25.14
CA VAL A 639 9.00 58.28 26.23
C VAL A 639 8.67 58.89 27.60
N SER A 640 8.92 58.10 28.68
CA SER A 640 9.83 58.31 29.86
C SER A 640 9.42 57.32 30.96
N MET A 641 10.23 56.36 31.45
CA MET A 641 11.43 56.39 32.33
C MET A 641 11.13 56.66 33.83
N GLU A 642 11.75 55.83 34.68
CA GLU A 642 11.83 55.79 36.17
C GLU A 642 10.60 55.24 36.93
N GLY A 643 10.72 54.36 37.93
CA GLY A 643 11.89 53.76 38.58
C GLY A 643 11.45 52.85 39.74
N SER A 644 12.30 51.86 40.03
CA SER A 644 12.61 51.16 41.30
C SER A 644 11.50 50.87 42.33
N ALA A 645 11.40 49.62 42.78
CA ALA A 645 12.26 49.11 43.86
C ALA A 645 11.78 47.76 44.41
N ASP A 646 12.79 46.90 44.64
CA ASP A 646 12.88 45.89 45.70
C ASP A 646 11.99 44.66 45.60
N GLY A 647 12.50 43.44 45.74
CA GLY A 647 13.79 42.88 46.18
C GLY A 647 13.46 41.39 46.39
N SER A 648 14.33 40.40 46.41
CA SER A 648 15.78 40.29 46.50
C SER A 648 15.99 38.75 46.55
N ILE A 649 17.05 38.20 45.94
CA ILE A 649 18.20 37.57 46.66
C ILE A 649 17.83 36.17 47.21
N ASP A 650 18.56 35.08 46.99
CA ASP A 650 19.92 34.77 46.51
C ASP A 650 19.85 33.29 46.08
N GLY A 651 20.73 32.71 45.28
CA GLY A 651 22.17 32.91 45.08
C GLY A 651 22.73 31.49 44.93
N ASP A 652 23.51 31.23 43.90
CA ASP A 652 25.00 31.25 43.99
C ASP A 652 25.49 29.79 44.24
N ASP A 653 26.54 29.27 43.63
CA ASP A 653 27.53 29.91 42.79
C ASP A 653 28.49 28.88 42.19
N ASP A 654 29.37 29.42 41.35
CA ASP A 654 30.75 29.07 41.03
C ASP A 654 31.02 28.03 39.91
N ASP A 655 31.75 28.29 38.83
CA ASP A 655 32.85 29.20 38.40
C ASP A 655 34.18 28.46 38.13
N GLU A 656 35.03 29.16 37.37
CA GLU A 656 36.38 28.88 36.84
C GLU A 656 36.38 28.23 35.44
N ASP A 657 36.63 28.93 34.33
CA ASP A 657 37.60 29.98 33.95
C ASP A 657 39.07 29.51 33.86
N THR A 658 39.64 29.59 32.66
CA THR A 658 40.95 30.22 32.33
C THR A 658 41.35 29.96 30.86
N SER A 659 41.43 31.05 30.08
CA SER A 659 42.52 31.59 29.22
C SER A 659 43.61 30.63 28.65
N ASP A 660 44.39 30.87 27.59
CA ASP A 660 44.60 31.89 26.54
C ASP A 660 45.63 31.29 25.53
N GLU A 661 46.00 32.05 24.49
CA GLU A 661 47.23 31.96 23.66
C GLU A 661 47.19 31.31 22.24
N MET A 662 47.13 32.18 21.22
CA MET A 662 47.88 32.12 19.94
C MET A 662 49.37 32.46 20.19
N PRO A 663 50.39 32.12 19.33
CA PRO A 663 50.43 32.51 17.89
C PRO A 663 51.40 31.76 16.92
N LYS A 664 51.43 32.24 15.64
CA LYS A 664 52.46 32.12 14.55
C LYS A 664 52.61 30.75 13.84
N ALA A 665 53.15 30.59 12.62
CA ALA A 665 53.33 31.34 11.37
C ALA A 665 54.24 30.45 10.46
N SER A 666 54.11 30.53 9.13
CA SER A 666 55.02 30.02 8.04
C SER A 666 55.23 28.50 7.90
N GLY A 667 55.37 27.87 6.72
CA GLY A 667 55.46 28.32 5.33
C GLY A 667 55.85 27.12 4.41
N ASP A 668 55.72 27.35 3.10
CA ASP A 668 56.26 26.66 1.90
C ASP A 668 55.42 25.51 1.25
N ASP A 669 54.81 25.67 0.06
CA ASP A 669 55.27 25.82 -1.36
C ASP A 669 55.37 24.43 -2.04
N GLU A 670 54.92 24.09 -3.27
CA GLU A 670 54.74 24.72 -4.60
C GLU A 670 53.51 24.04 -5.32
N GLY A 671 52.88 24.48 -6.42
CA GLY A 671 53.05 25.61 -7.34
C GLY A 671 52.13 25.50 -8.60
N SER A 672 51.66 26.66 -9.06
CA SER A 672 51.19 27.08 -10.42
C SER A 672 49.98 26.37 -11.09
N SER A 673 49.12 27.01 -11.91
CA SER A 673 49.29 28.18 -12.77
C SER A 673 47.98 28.91 -13.11
N ASP A 674 48.03 30.24 -12.99
CA ASP A 674 47.52 31.34 -13.84
C ASP A 674 46.11 31.43 -14.45
N VAL A 675 45.58 32.64 -14.18
CA VAL A 675 44.39 33.42 -14.61
C VAL A 675 44.93 34.38 -15.73
N PRO A 676 44.18 35.09 -16.63
CA PRO A 676 43.01 35.87 -16.24
C PRO A 676 41.87 36.20 -17.23
N LYS A 677 40.77 36.61 -16.59
CA LYS A 677 39.58 37.30 -17.11
C LYS A 677 39.88 38.75 -17.50
N GLU A 678 39.20 39.25 -18.54
CA GLU A 678 38.65 40.62 -18.71
C GLU A 678 37.64 40.54 -19.89
N LYS A 679 36.55 41.30 -20.06
CA LYS A 679 36.06 42.58 -19.52
C LYS A 679 34.56 42.74 -19.88
N LYS A 680 33.85 43.53 -19.07
CA LYS A 680 32.44 44.01 -19.22
C LYS A 680 32.18 44.80 -20.53
N LYS A 681 30.94 44.74 -21.05
CA LYS A 681 30.24 45.93 -21.60
C LYS A 681 28.71 45.81 -21.65
N LYS A 682 28.06 46.93 -21.26
CA LYS A 682 26.61 47.24 -21.21
C LYS A 682 26.01 47.55 -22.59
N ARG A 683 24.69 47.33 -22.78
CA ARG A 683 23.62 48.22 -23.35
C ARG A 683 22.37 47.36 -23.63
N LYS A 684 21.17 47.57 -23.06
CA LYS A 684 20.13 48.64 -23.17
C LYS A 684 19.19 48.50 -24.40
N LYS A 685 17.91 48.18 -24.11
CA LYS A 685 16.61 48.51 -24.77
C LYS A 685 16.35 48.14 -26.25
N GLN A 686 15.27 47.39 -26.50
CA GLN A 686 14.01 47.79 -27.20
C GLN A 686 13.12 46.53 -27.42
N LYS A 687 11.91 46.46 -26.84
CA LYS A 687 10.60 46.66 -27.50
C LYS A 687 10.42 45.88 -28.82
N LYS A 688 9.64 44.80 -28.78
CA LYS A 688 8.29 44.76 -29.36
C LYS A 688 7.46 43.69 -28.66
#